data_AF-A0A314KJ48-F1
#
_entry.id   AF-A0A314KJ48-F1
#
_cell.length_a   1.000
_cell.length_b   1.000
_cell.length_c   1.000
_cell.angle_alpha   90.00
_cell.angle_beta   90.00
_cell.angle_gamma   90.00
#
_symmetry.space_group_name_H-M   'P 1'
#
loop_
_entity.id
_entity.type
_entity.pdbx_description
1 polymer ?
#
loop_
_entity_poly.entity_id
_entity_poly.type
_entity_poly.pdbx_seq_one_letter_code
_entity_poly.pdbx_strand_id
1 'polypeptide(L)'
;MASTVKFLYRMIKNTLLGSGLPELDEHQTHEIFEQFTFVDGNQDMSRKLSNPSKKTKKVKGTAVLMKKNFLDLDDAKASVVDRVDEILGHKVSLQLISAVNADPANKCRGKPGKPAFLENWEAKFTPLTATDTTFGVTFEWEEEAGIPGAFLIKNFHQKEFYLKTLTLDDVPGHGRVCFICNSWIYPSEYYKKDRIFFSNQTYLPSQTPEPLRSYREEELENLRGNGTGKLEEWDRIYDYDVYNDLGDPDKGPKYERKILGGSADHPYPRRGRTGRLPTATDPKSENRLPMIKSLEIYVPRDERFNQLKMSDFAAYALKLLSQFLLAELEASNFTEFDTFEDELKIYDDGFNFPFESLVHKIRDHVPMELVKELLRSDGEHLCKFPMPQVIKDDKSAWRTDEEFAREMLAGLNPIIICSLKEFPPTSNLDPKDFGDQKSTIEVEHINKNIDGLTVEQAIKENRLFILNHHDSLMPYLRRINTTTTKTYATRTLLFLKDDGTLKPLAIELSLPHPDGDHLGAVSKVYTPANDGHEAIIWQLAKAYVAVNDSGYHQLISHWLNTHAVVEPFVIATNRQLSVLHPINKLLHPHFRDTMFINAFARQTLINACGIVETTVFPSKFAMEMSAVIYKNWVFLDQALPADLIKRGMAVEDSNAPHGLRLLIQDYPFAVDGLEIWAAIKSWVEEYCHFYYKSDDMIQGDTELQAWWKDLREKGHGDKKDEPWWPKMQTVQELIDSCTIVIWIASALHAAVNFGQYPFAGYLPNRPTLSRRFMPEPGTPEYEELNTNPEKAFLKTITPQMQTLLGISLIEMLSRHTADEVYLGQRDTPEWTNDQEPILAFERFGKRLREIEEKITQMNCDAKWRNRSGPVKVPYTSFYPSSEMGLTGKGIPNSVSI
;
A
#
# COMPACT_ATOMS: atom_id res chain seq x y z
N MET A 1 -47.17 -29.28 -13.09
CA MET A 1 -46.33 -29.70 -11.94
C MET A 1 -45.67 -31.07 -12.16
N ALA A 2 -46.38 -32.16 -12.47
CA ALA A 2 -45.75 -33.48 -12.67
C ALA A 2 -44.78 -33.59 -13.88
N SER A 3 -44.99 -32.82 -14.95
CA SER A 3 -44.06 -32.75 -16.10
C SER A 3 -42.79 -31.97 -15.80
N THR A 4 -42.88 -30.93 -14.97
CA THR A 4 -41.75 -30.09 -14.53
C THR A 4 -40.85 -30.84 -13.54
N VAL A 5 -41.44 -31.65 -12.65
CA VAL A 5 -40.69 -32.50 -11.70
C VAL A 5 -39.97 -33.65 -12.42
N LYS A 6 -40.57 -34.24 -13.46
CA LYS A 6 -39.89 -35.25 -14.31
C LYS A 6 -38.72 -34.68 -15.12
N PHE A 7 -38.80 -33.40 -15.52
CA PHE A 7 -37.72 -32.71 -16.21
C PHE A 7 -36.55 -32.39 -15.26
N LEU A 8 -36.85 -31.88 -14.06
CA LEU A 8 -35.86 -31.62 -13.01
C LEU A 8 -35.16 -32.91 -12.52
N TYR A 9 -35.90 -34.01 -12.33
CA TYR A 9 -35.32 -35.29 -11.93
C TYR A 9 -34.38 -35.88 -13.00
N ARG A 10 -34.71 -35.76 -14.30
CA ARG A 10 -33.83 -36.17 -15.40
C ARG A 10 -32.57 -35.30 -15.51
N MET A 11 -32.68 -34.01 -15.21
CA MET A 11 -31.55 -33.07 -15.24
C MET A 11 -30.58 -33.32 -14.07
N ILE A 12 -31.10 -33.61 -12.88
CA ILE A 12 -30.31 -33.97 -11.69
C ILE A 12 -29.63 -35.34 -11.89
N LYS A 13 -30.33 -36.34 -12.45
CA LYS A 13 -29.78 -37.67 -12.74
C LYS A 13 -28.62 -37.63 -13.75
N ASN A 14 -28.68 -36.74 -14.75
CA ASN A 14 -27.63 -36.61 -15.77
C ASN A 14 -26.41 -35.80 -15.30
N THR A 15 -26.52 -35.05 -14.20
CA THR A 15 -25.45 -34.15 -13.72
C THR A 15 -24.62 -34.78 -12.58
N LEU A 16 -25.12 -35.82 -11.90
CA LEU A 16 -24.50 -36.37 -10.68
C LEU A 16 -23.93 -37.79 -10.76
N LEU A 17 -24.05 -38.51 -11.88
CA LEU A 17 -23.56 -39.89 -12.00
C LEU A 17 -22.51 -40.04 -13.12
N GLY A 18 -21.30 -39.58 -12.82
CA GLY A 18 -20.08 -39.83 -13.61
C GLY A 18 -19.20 -40.98 -13.09
N SER A 19 -19.64 -41.75 -12.10
CA SER A 19 -18.88 -42.89 -11.57
C SER A 19 -19.81 -43.97 -11.04
N GLY A 20 -19.71 -45.16 -11.64
CA GLY A 20 -20.69 -46.24 -11.51
C GLY A 20 -20.82 -46.87 -10.13
N LEU A 21 -22.08 -47.14 -9.75
CA LEU A 21 -22.55 -48.15 -8.81
C LEU A 21 -23.97 -48.62 -9.28
N PRO A 22 -24.40 -49.86 -8.96
CA PRO A 22 -25.53 -50.53 -9.62
C PRO A 22 -26.93 -50.12 -9.10
N GLU A 23 -27.93 -50.34 -9.96
CA GLU A 23 -29.35 -49.98 -9.81
C GLU A 23 -30.04 -50.60 -8.57
N LEU A 24 -30.91 -49.82 -7.92
CA LEU A 24 -31.89 -50.31 -6.94
C LEU A 24 -33.30 -50.31 -7.56
N ASP A 25 -34.01 -51.39 -7.25
CA ASP A 25 -35.26 -51.89 -7.82
C ASP A 25 -36.51 -51.03 -7.53
N GLU A 26 -37.44 -51.00 -8.49
CA GLU A 26 -38.51 -50.03 -8.69
C GLU A 26 -39.84 -50.50 -8.07
N HIS A 27 -39.83 -50.92 -6.79
CA HIS A 27 -41.03 -51.49 -6.14
C HIS A 27 -41.44 -50.92 -4.78
N GLN A 28 -40.96 -49.72 -4.39
CA GLN A 28 -41.37 -49.07 -3.13
C GLN A 28 -41.75 -47.58 -3.25
N THR A 29 -42.39 -47.19 -4.36
CA THR A 29 -42.98 -45.84 -4.52
C THR A 29 -44.48 -45.92 -4.80
N HIS A 30 -45.23 -46.56 -3.90
CA HIS A 30 -46.70 -46.61 -4.01
C HIS A 30 -47.48 -46.36 -2.70
N GLU A 31 -46.89 -45.68 -1.71
CA GLU A 31 -47.57 -45.50 -0.40
C GLU A 31 -47.47 -44.11 0.25
N ILE A 32 -47.30 -43.02 -0.51
CA ILE A 32 -47.34 -41.65 0.05
C ILE A 32 -48.14 -40.68 -0.83
N PHE A 33 -49.31 -41.09 -1.33
CA PHE A 33 -50.23 -40.18 -2.03
C PHE A 33 -51.71 -40.55 -1.84
N GLU A 34 -52.15 -40.74 -0.59
CA GLU A 34 -53.57 -40.60 -0.24
C GLU A 34 -53.68 -40.02 1.17
N GLN A 35 -53.76 -38.69 1.28
CA GLN A 35 -54.47 -37.97 2.35
C GLN A 35 -54.42 -36.46 2.10
N PHE A 36 -55.11 -35.97 1.07
CA PHE A 36 -55.55 -34.58 1.02
C PHE A 36 -56.85 -34.48 0.21
N THR A 37 -57.98 -34.57 0.90
CA THR A 37 -59.26 -34.03 0.44
C THR A 37 -59.96 -33.26 1.57
N PHE A 38 -60.49 -32.11 1.17
CA PHE A 38 -61.13 -31.03 1.92
C PHE A 38 -62.28 -31.45 2.86
N VAL A 39 -62.45 -30.70 3.97
CA VAL A 39 -63.77 -30.21 4.42
C VAL A 39 -63.62 -28.81 5.05
N ASP A 40 -64.51 -27.92 4.62
CA ASP A 40 -64.67 -26.53 5.03
C ASP A 40 -65.80 -26.41 6.09
N GLY A 41 -65.72 -25.42 6.98
CA GLY A 41 -66.84 -24.92 7.80
C GLY A 41 -66.76 -25.11 9.33
N ASN A 42 -66.55 -24.03 10.09
CA ASN A 42 -67.60 -23.38 10.91
C ASN A 42 -67.09 -22.14 11.69
N GLN A 43 -67.97 -21.14 11.83
CA GLN A 43 -67.81 -19.93 12.62
C GLN A 43 -68.02 -20.20 14.14
N ASP A 44 -67.24 -19.55 15.01
CA ASP A 44 -67.64 -18.38 15.82
C ASP A 44 -66.98 -18.30 17.23
N MET A 45 -66.71 -17.06 17.65
CA MET A 45 -66.49 -16.50 18.99
C MET A 45 -65.32 -16.94 19.89
N SER A 46 -64.34 -16.03 20.04
CA SER A 46 -64.08 -15.39 21.36
C SER A 46 -63.42 -14.02 21.22
N ARG A 47 -63.93 -13.04 21.99
CA ARG A 47 -63.59 -11.62 21.99
C ARG A 47 -62.40 -11.31 22.91
N LYS A 48 -61.53 -10.42 22.40
CA LYS A 48 -60.85 -9.28 23.06
C LYS A 48 -60.13 -9.52 24.40
N LEU A 49 -58.81 -9.34 24.35
CA LEU A 49 -58.07 -8.41 25.21
C LEU A 49 -57.16 -7.56 24.31
N SER A 50 -57.67 -6.40 23.89
CA SER A 50 -56.91 -5.41 23.13
C SER A 50 -56.01 -4.62 24.09
N ASN A 51 -54.71 -4.89 24.05
CA ASN A 51 -53.71 -3.86 24.38
C ASN A 51 -53.82 -2.74 23.31
N PRO A 52 -53.52 -1.48 23.66
CA PRO A 52 -53.59 -0.39 22.69
C PRO A 52 -52.68 -0.73 21.50
N SER A 53 -53.25 -0.64 20.29
CA SER A 53 -52.55 -1.01 19.05
C SER A 53 -51.33 -0.13 18.87
N LYS A 54 -50.14 -0.70 19.06
CA LYS A 54 -48.89 -0.08 18.62
C LYS A 54 -49.00 0.22 17.13
N LYS A 55 -48.75 1.48 16.73
CA LYS A 55 -48.78 1.87 15.32
C LYS A 55 -47.53 1.33 14.62
N THR A 56 -47.64 0.14 14.04
CA THR A 56 -46.60 -0.44 13.19
C THR A 56 -46.75 0.10 11.76
N LYS A 57 -45.69 0.69 11.21
CA LYS A 57 -45.60 1.14 9.81
C LYS A 57 -44.65 0.25 9.02
N LYS A 58 -44.84 0.21 7.70
CA LYS A 58 -43.91 -0.44 6.78
C LYS A 58 -42.86 0.58 6.33
N VAL A 59 -41.60 0.34 6.65
CA VAL A 59 -40.47 1.13 6.17
C VAL A 59 -39.85 0.40 4.99
N LYS A 60 -39.81 1.05 3.83
CA LYS A 60 -39.15 0.50 2.64
C LYS A 60 -37.66 0.79 2.71
N GLY A 61 -36.88 -0.23 2.38
CA GLY A 61 -35.44 -0.15 2.24
C GLY A 61 -34.97 -0.65 0.88
N THR A 62 -33.83 -0.14 0.49
CA THR A 62 -33.14 -0.44 -0.76
C THR A 62 -31.71 -0.86 -0.42
N ALA A 63 -31.39 -2.13 -0.62
CA ALA A 63 -30.04 -2.67 -0.44
C ALA A 63 -29.30 -2.70 -1.78
N VAL A 64 -28.06 -2.24 -1.82
CA VAL A 64 -27.17 -2.36 -3.00
C VAL A 64 -26.06 -3.33 -2.66
N LEU A 65 -25.90 -4.37 -3.48
CA LEU A 65 -24.86 -5.38 -3.29
C LEU A 65 -24.34 -5.89 -4.64
N MET A 66 -23.15 -6.47 -4.61
CA MET A 66 -22.56 -7.22 -5.72
C MET A 66 -22.51 -8.69 -5.33
N LYS A 67 -23.14 -9.56 -6.13
CA LYS A 67 -22.97 -11.01 -5.96
C LYS A 67 -21.53 -11.39 -6.31
N LYS A 68 -20.94 -12.35 -5.60
CA LYS A 68 -19.58 -12.80 -5.91
C LYS A 68 -19.56 -13.44 -7.29
N ASN A 69 -18.88 -12.80 -8.22
CA ASN A 69 -18.35 -13.44 -9.41
C ASN A 69 -16.84 -13.55 -9.24
N PHE A 70 -16.27 -14.72 -9.43
CA PHE A 70 -14.83 -14.82 -9.66
C PHE A 70 -14.61 -15.99 -10.57
N LEU A 71 -14.31 -15.72 -11.85
CA LEU A 71 -13.48 -16.53 -12.76
C LEU A 71 -13.63 -18.07 -12.73
N ASP A 72 -14.75 -18.60 -12.25
CA ASP A 72 -15.08 -20.00 -12.17
C ASP A 72 -16.06 -20.31 -13.29
N LEU A 73 -15.73 -21.29 -14.11
CA LEU A 73 -16.53 -21.85 -15.21
C LEU A 73 -17.87 -22.48 -14.75
N ASP A 74 -18.31 -22.21 -13.51
CA ASP A 74 -19.50 -22.79 -12.86
C ASP A 74 -20.64 -21.77 -12.63
N ASP A 75 -20.62 -20.60 -13.28
CA ASP A 75 -21.66 -19.55 -13.13
C ASP A 75 -23.08 -20.01 -13.50
N ALA A 76 -23.20 -20.96 -14.44
CA ALA A 76 -24.49 -21.59 -14.75
C ALA A 76 -25.03 -22.40 -13.56
N LYS A 77 -24.15 -22.96 -12.70
CA LYS A 77 -24.55 -23.67 -11.47
C LYS A 77 -24.84 -22.71 -10.33
N ALA A 78 -24.11 -21.59 -10.20
CA ALA A 78 -24.34 -20.61 -9.12
C ALA A 78 -25.75 -19.99 -9.17
N SER A 79 -26.24 -19.61 -10.35
CA SER A 79 -27.62 -19.12 -10.51
C SER A 79 -28.69 -20.19 -10.24
N VAL A 80 -28.35 -21.47 -10.42
CA VAL A 80 -29.23 -22.61 -10.09
C VAL A 80 -29.21 -22.89 -8.59
N VAL A 81 -28.05 -22.78 -7.93
CA VAL A 81 -27.90 -22.93 -6.47
C VAL A 81 -28.62 -21.81 -5.73
N ASP A 82 -28.48 -20.55 -6.15
CA ASP A 82 -29.21 -19.41 -5.57
C ASP A 82 -30.74 -19.61 -5.61
N ARG A 83 -31.25 -20.15 -6.73
CA ARG A 83 -32.68 -20.46 -6.89
C ARG A 83 -33.10 -21.65 -6.02
N VAL A 84 -32.25 -22.65 -5.88
CA VAL A 84 -32.51 -23.78 -4.99
C VAL A 84 -32.52 -23.33 -3.52
N ASP A 85 -31.59 -22.47 -3.11
CA ASP A 85 -31.54 -21.91 -1.76
C ASP A 85 -32.82 -21.10 -1.43
N GLU A 86 -33.28 -20.22 -2.33
CA GLU A 86 -34.52 -19.48 -2.10
C GLU A 86 -35.76 -20.39 -2.05
N ILE A 87 -35.85 -21.41 -2.93
CA ILE A 87 -36.92 -22.42 -2.92
C ILE A 87 -36.92 -23.24 -1.62
N LEU A 88 -35.74 -23.49 -1.05
CA LEU A 88 -35.57 -24.17 0.25
C LEU A 88 -35.79 -23.24 1.46
N GLY A 89 -36.05 -21.95 1.23
CA GLY A 89 -36.33 -20.96 2.27
C GLY A 89 -35.09 -20.29 2.87
N HIS A 90 -33.90 -20.53 2.31
CA HIS A 90 -32.68 -19.82 2.68
C HIS A 90 -32.70 -18.41 2.05
N LYS A 91 -32.64 -17.37 2.89
CA LYS A 91 -32.76 -15.97 2.48
C LYS A 91 -31.72 -15.09 3.16
N VAL A 92 -31.49 -13.89 2.63
CA VAL A 92 -30.78 -12.85 3.38
C VAL A 92 -31.76 -12.15 4.32
N SER A 93 -31.51 -12.22 5.64
CA SER A 93 -32.35 -11.58 6.65
C SER A 93 -31.69 -10.35 7.25
N LEU A 94 -32.46 -9.27 7.40
CA LEU A 94 -32.02 -8.01 7.99
C LEU A 94 -32.91 -7.65 9.20
N GLN A 95 -32.32 -7.12 10.26
CA GLN A 95 -33.04 -6.64 11.44
C GLN A 95 -32.56 -5.24 11.83
N LEU A 96 -33.44 -4.25 11.75
CA LEU A 96 -33.15 -2.88 12.19
C LEU A 96 -32.98 -2.81 13.71
N ILE A 97 -32.06 -1.99 14.18
CA ILE A 97 -31.78 -1.70 15.59
C ILE A 97 -32.09 -0.22 15.84
N SER A 98 -32.88 0.05 16.87
CA SER A 98 -33.20 1.42 17.29
C SER A 98 -31.99 2.13 17.89
N ALA A 99 -31.80 3.40 17.52
CA ALA A 99 -30.88 4.32 18.17
C ALA A 99 -31.49 5.07 19.36
N VAL A 100 -32.82 5.01 19.54
CA VAL A 100 -33.56 5.86 20.50
C VAL A 100 -34.06 5.06 21.68
N ASN A 101 -34.61 3.87 21.44
CA ASN A 101 -35.27 3.09 22.47
C ASN A 101 -34.45 1.87 22.85
N ALA A 102 -34.11 1.84 24.13
CA ALA A 102 -33.41 0.78 24.80
C ALA A 102 -34.39 -0.28 25.33
N ASP A 103 -34.00 -1.56 25.33
CA ASP A 103 -34.66 -2.61 26.09
C ASP A 103 -34.11 -2.62 27.53
N PRO A 104 -34.90 -2.20 28.54
CA PRO A 104 -34.43 -2.13 29.92
C PRO A 104 -34.06 -3.51 30.50
N ALA A 105 -34.62 -4.60 29.94
CA ALA A 105 -34.34 -5.96 30.37
C ALA A 105 -33.05 -6.54 29.77
N ASN A 106 -32.45 -5.87 28.77
CA ASN A 106 -31.27 -6.35 28.06
C ASN A 106 -30.16 -5.28 28.02
N LYS A 107 -29.68 -4.86 29.20
CA LYS A 107 -28.57 -3.88 29.35
C LYS A 107 -28.78 -2.56 28.58
N CYS A 108 -30.02 -2.09 28.47
CA CYS A 108 -30.39 -0.89 27.72
C CYS A 108 -30.01 -0.93 26.23
N ARG A 109 -29.90 -2.12 25.62
CA ARG A 109 -29.55 -2.27 24.20
C ARG A 109 -30.73 -1.92 23.30
N GLY A 110 -30.44 -1.37 22.12
CA GLY A 110 -31.45 -1.18 21.07
C GLY A 110 -32.06 -2.53 20.70
N LYS A 111 -33.38 -2.67 20.85
CA LYS A 111 -34.06 -3.94 20.56
C LYS A 111 -34.03 -4.20 19.05
N PRO A 112 -33.55 -5.37 18.59
CA PRO A 112 -33.68 -5.74 17.19
C PRO A 112 -35.14 -5.85 16.79
N GLY A 113 -35.49 -5.25 15.65
CA GLY A 113 -36.80 -5.40 15.02
C GLY A 113 -37.05 -6.81 14.52
N LYS A 114 -38.24 -7.03 13.94
CA LYS A 114 -38.54 -8.30 13.27
C LYS A 114 -37.62 -8.50 12.06
N PRO A 115 -37.21 -9.74 11.76
CA PRO A 115 -36.51 -10.06 10.52
C PRO A 115 -37.32 -9.63 9.28
N ALA A 116 -36.67 -8.90 8.40
CA ALA A 116 -37.12 -8.64 7.03
C ALA A 116 -36.17 -9.35 6.06
N PHE A 117 -36.64 -9.66 4.85
CA PHE A 117 -35.85 -10.42 3.88
C PHE A 117 -35.68 -9.61 2.61
N LEU A 118 -34.54 -9.79 1.93
CA LEU A 118 -34.35 -9.22 0.60
C LEU A 118 -35.41 -9.78 -0.36
N GLU A 119 -36.02 -8.90 -1.14
CA GLU A 119 -37.11 -9.21 -2.04
C GLU A 119 -36.59 -9.48 -3.45
N ASN A 120 -37.17 -10.47 -4.13
CA ASN A 120 -36.91 -10.80 -5.55
C ASN A 120 -35.44 -11.19 -5.85
N TRP A 121 -34.80 -11.97 -4.99
CA TRP A 121 -33.43 -12.45 -5.22
C TRP A 121 -33.35 -13.41 -6.43
N GLU A 122 -34.27 -14.36 -6.56
CA GLU A 122 -34.40 -15.29 -7.68
C GLU A 122 -34.61 -14.63 -9.06
N ALA A 123 -35.26 -13.47 -9.09
CA ALA A 123 -35.67 -12.79 -10.32
C ALA A 123 -34.57 -11.93 -10.95
N LYS A 124 -33.50 -11.64 -10.19
CA LYS A 124 -32.38 -10.82 -10.66
C LYS A 124 -31.23 -11.72 -11.09
N PHE A 125 -31.03 -11.80 -12.41
CA PHE A 125 -29.94 -12.54 -13.05
C PHE A 125 -28.59 -12.09 -12.49
N THR A 126 -27.71 -13.03 -12.14
CA THR A 126 -26.31 -12.75 -11.79
C THR A 126 -25.58 -12.43 -13.09
N PRO A 127 -25.19 -11.17 -13.35
CA PRO A 127 -24.54 -10.82 -14.61
C PRO A 127 -23.15 -11.45 -14.68
N LEU A 128 -22.60 -11.67 -15.87
CA LEU A 128 -21.23 -12.20 -16.05
C LEU A 128 -20.15 -11.26 -15.47
N THR A 129 -20.49 -9.98 -15.27
CA THR A 129 -19.63 -8.97 -14.67
C THR A 129 -20.15 -8.54 -13.31
N ALA A 130 -19.22 -8.32 -12.36
CA ALA A 130 -19.54 -7.79 -11.04
C ALA A 130 -20.20 -6.42 -11.19
N THR A 131 -21.51 -6.36 -10.96
CA THR A 131 -22.31 -5.15 -11.15
C THR A 131 -23.24 -4.95 -9.97
N ASP A 132 -23.47 -3.68 -9.64
CA ASP A 132 -24.34 -3.31 -8.54
C ASP A 132 -25.76 -3.77 -8.81
N THR A 133 -26.27 -4.60 -7.91
CA THR A 133 -27.63 -5.10 -7.95
C THR A 133 -28.40 -4.54 -6.76
N THR A 134 -29.52 -3.91 -7.06
CA THR A 134 -30.42 -3.36 -6.05
C THR A 134 -31.43 -4.40 -5.58
N PHE A 135 -31.76 -4.46 -4.30
CA PHE A 135 -32.83 -5.30 -3.76
C PHE A 135 -33.75 -4.47 -2.87
N GLY A 136 -35.06 -4.72 -2.98
CA GLY A 136 -36.03 -4.16 -2.06
C GLY A 136 -36.03 -4.94 -0.75
N VAL A 137 -36.38 -4.28 0.35
CA VAL A 137 -36.65 -4.94 1.63
C VAL A 137 -37.70 -4.11 2.38
N THR A 138 -38.72 -4.77 2.92
CA THR A 138 -39.78 -4.08 3.67
C THR A 138 -39.73 -4.46 5.14
N PHE A 139 -39.48 -3.47 6.01
CA PHE A 139 -39.43 -3.66 7.46
C PHE A 139 -40.75 -3.31 8.12
N GLU A 140 -41.20 -4.14 9.06
CA GLU A 140 -42.21 -3.76 10.04
C GLU A 140 -41.54 -2.97 11.18
N TRP A 141 -41.84 -1.68 11.27
CA TRP A 141 -41.22 -0.77 12.23
C TRP A 141 -42.28 -0.09 13.09
N GLU A 142 -42.18 -0.24 14.40
CA GLU A 142 -43.05 0.46 15.36
C GLU A 142 -42.60 1.93 15.45
N GLU A 143 -43.51 2.90 15.29
CA GLU A 143 -43.13 4.33 15.43
C GLU A 143 -42.50 4.63 16.79
N GLU A 144 -42.99 3.95 17.83
CA GLU A 144 -42.45 4.00 19.19
C GLU A 144 -41.01 3.50 19.30
N ALA A 145 -40.52 2.72 18.33
CA ALA A 145 -39.13 2.29 18.29
C ALA A 145 -38.18 3.42 17.86
N GLY A 146 -38.66 4.55 17.35
CA GLY A 146 -37.83 5.71 17.01
C GLY A 146 -37.00 5.48 15.73
N ILE A 147 -35.76 5.98 15.71
CA ILE A 147 -34.94 6.02 14.49
C ILE A 147 -34.03 4.77 14.43
N PRO A 148 -33.97 4.02 13.32
CA PRO A 148 -32.98 2.97 13.11
C PRO A 148 -31.56 3.55 13.04
N GLY A 149 -30.65 3.09 13.90
CA GLY A 149 -29.24 3.51 13.89
C GLY A 149 -28.24 2.42 13.51
N ALA A 150 -28.69 1.17 13.48
CA ALA A 150 -27.90 0.03 13.00
C ALA A 150 -28.82 -1.03 12.40
N PHE A 151 -28.25 -2.04 11.74
CA PHE A 151 -28.96 -3.27 11.41
C PHE A 151 -28.05 -4.49 11.51
N LEU A 152 -28.65 -5.64 11.84
CA LEU A 152 -28.01 -6.95 11.74
C LEU A 152 -28.33 -7.56 10.38
N ILE A 153 -27.39 -8.32 9.82
CA ILE A 153 -27.60 -9.11 8.60
C ILE A 153 -27.10 -10.54 8.78
N LYS A 154 -27.88 -11.49 8.26
CA LYS A 154 -27.51 -12.89 8.14
C LYS A 154 -27.69 -13.34 6.69
N ASN A 155 -26.68 -14.00 6.17
CA ASN A 155 -26.73 -14.65 4.86
C ASN A 155 -26.94 -16.15 5.09
N PHE A 156 -28.08 -16.68 4.66
CA PHE A 156 -28.34 -18.12 4.68
C PHE A 156 -28.09 -18.80 3.32
N HIS A 157 -27.66 -18.05 2.29
CA HIS A 157 -27.20 -18.64 1.03
C HIS A 157 -25.83 -19.29 1.20
N GLN A 158 -25.50 -20.24 0.33
CA GLN A 158 -24.20 -20.91 0.34
C GLN A 158 -23.04 -20.02 -0.10
N LYS A 159 -23.33 -18.91 -0.80
CA LYS A 159 -22.34 -17.99 -1.36
C LYS A 159 -22.37 -16.64 -0.68
N GLU A 160 -21.19 -16.06 -0.51
CA GLU A 160 -21.00 -14.70 -0.04
C GLU A 160 -21.35 -13.66 -1.11
N PHE A 161 -21.64 -12.45 -0.66
CA PHE A 161 -21.83 -11.29 -1.52
C PHE A 161 -21.21 -10.05 -0.88
N TYR A 162 -20.94 -9.01 -1.67
CA TYR A 162 -20.42 -7.75 -1.18
C TYR A 162 -21.55 -6.75 -1.00
N LEU A 163 -21.86 -6.37 0.24
CA LEU A 163 -22.88 -5.38 0.56
C LEU A 163 -22.29 -3.97 0.48
N LYS A 164 -22.81 -3.13 -0.41
CA LYS A 164 -22.40 -1.72 -0.52
C LYS A 164 -23.17 -0.84 0.43
N THR A 165 -24.51 -0.82 0.32
CA THR A 165 -25.36 0.08 1.12
C THR A 165 -26.71 -0.53 1.47
N LEU A 166 -27.33 0.01 2.51
CA LEU A 166 -28.77 -0.05 2.76
C LEU A 166 -29.29 1.38 2.91
N THR A 167 -30.36 1.73 2.21
CA THR A 167 -31.03 3.04 2.33
C THR A 167 -32.48 2.83 2.74
N LEU A 168 -32.97 3.58 3.73
CA LEU A 168 -34.37 3.62 4.14
C LEU A 168 -34.96 4.98 3.71
N ASP A 169 -36.02 5.01 2.91
CA ASP A 169 -36.47 6.26 2.27
C ASP A 169 -37.46 7.09 3.11
N ASP A 170 -38.25 6.46 3.99
CA ASP A 170 -39.35 7.10 4.72
C ASP A 170 -39.43 6.65 6.20
N VAL A 171 -38.35 6.82 6.97
CA VAL A 171 -38.38 6.52 8.41
C VAL A 171 -39.32 7.51 9.13
N PRO A 172 -40.32 7.04 9.91
CA PRO A 172 -41.30 7.92 10.55
C PRO A 172 -40.64 9.00 11.44
N GLY A 173 -40.98 10.27 11.18
CA GLY A 173 -40.47 11.40 11.96
C GLY A 173 -39.01 11.79 11.70
N HIS A 174 -38.35 11.15 10.72
CA HIS A 174 -36.94 11.41 10.39
C HIS A 174 -36.69 11.57 8.90
N GLY A 175 -37.29 10.73 8.05
CA GLY A 175 -37.04 10.70 6.61
C GLY A 175 -35.97 9.67 6.24
N ARG A 176 -35.05 10.03 5.35
CA ARG A 176 -34.08 9.08 4.80
C ARG A 176 -32.99 8.70 5.81
N VAL A 177 -32.60 7.42 5.85
CA VAL A 177 -31.46 6.92 6.64
C VAL A 177 -30.58 6.04 5.76
N CYS A 178 -29.28 6.33 5.74
CA CYS A 178 -28.30 5.62 4.91
C CYS A 178 -27.31 4.83 5.77
N PHE A 179 -26.97 3.63 5.32
CA PHE A 179 -25.99 2.75 5.92
C PHE A 179 -24.92 2.42 4.88
N ILE A 180 -23.70 2.86 5.11
CA ILE A 180 -22.55 2.55 4.24
C ILE A 180 -21.88 1.31 4.79
N CYS A 181 -21.89 0.23 4.01
CA CYS A 181 -21.51 -1.09 4.46
C CYS A 181 -20.15 -1.51 3.88
N ASN A 182 -20.01 -1.45 2.55
CA ASN A 182 -18.80 -1.80 1.79
C ASN A 182 -18.04 -3.01 2.37
N SER A 183 -18.72 -4.15 2.50
CA SER A 183 -18.15 -5.33 3.15
C SER A 183 -18.70 -6.65 2.62
N TRP A 184 -17.85 -7.68 2.64
CA TRP A 184 -18.23 -9.04 2.28
C TRP A 184 -19.07 -9.72 3.37
N ILE A 185 -20.19 -10.32 2.98
CA ILE A 185 -21.11 -11.05 3.86
C ILE A 185 -21.07 -12.54 3.53
N TYR A 186 -20.34 -13.30 4.34
CA TYR A 186 -20.26 -14.76 4.24
C TYR A 186 -21.51 -15.44 4.80
N PRO A 187 -21.75 -16.72 4.47
CA PRO A 187 -22.80 -17.51 5.09
C PRO A 187 -22.71 -17.47 6.63
N SER A 188 -23.87 -17.45 7.28
CA SER A 188 -23.96 -17.15 8.72
C SER A 188 -23.20 -18.14 9.60
N GLU A 189 -23.00 -19.39 9.16
CA GLU A 189 -22.24 -20.41 9.89
C GLU A 189 -20.75 -20.05 10.08
N TYR A 190 -20.20 -19.14 9.28
CA TYR A 190 -18.81 -18.68 9.41
C TYR A 190 -18.63 -17.63 10.51
N TYR A 191 -19.72 -17.05 11.03
CA TYR A 191 -19.67 -15.98 12.00
C TYR A 191 -20.08 -16.43 13.40
N LYS A 192 -19.27 -16.05 14.40
CA LYS A 192 -19.63 -16.25 15.82
C LYS A 192 -20.71 -15.29 16.30
N LYS A 193 -20.74 -14.08 15.74
CA LYS A 193 -21.74 -13.04 16.00
C LYS A 193 -22.27 -12.54 14.66
N ASP A 194 -23.55 -12.20 14.61
CA ASP A 194 -24.17 -11.64 13.40
C ASP A 194 -23.46 -10.36 12.96
N ARG A 195 -23.39 -10.14 11.65
CA ARG A 195 -22.80 -8.93 11.08
C ARG A 195 -23.69 -7.73 11.39
N ILE A 196 -23.07 -6.65 11.85
CA ILE A 196 -23.73 -5.39 12.17
C ILE A 196 -23.19 -4.25 11.31
N PHE A 197 -24.08 -3.34 10.92
CA PHE A 197 -23.74 -2.12 10.21
C PHE A 197 -24.46 -0.94 10.87
N PHE A 198 -23.78 0.20 10.94
CA PHE A 198 -24.31 1.42 11.53
C PHE A 198 -24.73 2.41 10.44
N SER A 199 -25.64 3.32 10.79
CA SER A 199 -25.96 4.44 9.90
C SER A 199 -24.72 5.31 9.70
N ASN A 200 -24.72 6.11 8.64
CA ASN A 200 -23.61 6.99 8.29
C ASN A 200 -23.41 8.18 9.26
N GLN A 201 -24.22 8.31 10.32
CA GLN A 201 -24.05 9.37 11.32
C GLN A 201 -22.72 9.21 12.09
N THR A 202 -22.04 10.31 12.39
CA THR A 202 -20.79 10.31 13.15
C THR A 202 -21.05 10.58 14.63
N TYR A 203 -20.35 9.85 15.50
CA TYR A 203 -20.42 10.04 16.95
C TYR A 203 -19.06 9.83 17.62
N LEU A 204 -18.71 10.74 18.53
CA LEU A 204 -17.74 10.43 19.59
C LEU A 204 -18.30 9.33 20.51
N PRO A 205 -17.46 8.59 21.25
CA PRO A 205 -17.94 7.58 22.20
C PRO A 205 -18.98 8.16 23.19
N SER A 206 -18.71 9.35 23.73
CA SER A 206 -19.59 10.07 24.68
C SER A 206 -20.93 10.50 24.07
N GLN A 207 -20.98 10.67 22.75
CA GLN A 207 -22.16 11.11 22.00
C GLN A 207 -22.93 9.95 21.37
N THR A 208 -22.41 8.72 21.47
CA THR A 208 -23.07 7.55 20.90
C THR A 208 -24.41 7.33 21.61
N PRO A 209 -25.53 7.22 20.88
CA PRO A 209 -26.83 6.95 21.48
C PRO A 209 -26.77 5.72 22.38
N GLU A 210 -27.33 5.81 23.60
CA GLU A 210 -27.28 4.75 24.62
C GLU A 210 -27.60 3.35 24.05
N PRO A 211 -28.67 3.17 23.22
CA PRO A 211 -29.03 1.86 22.69
C PRO A 211 -27.96 1.23 21.77
N LEU A 212 -27.05 2.02 21.20
CA LEU A 212 -26.00 1.57 20.28
C LEU A 212 -24.64 1.33 20.95
N ARG A 213 -24.43 1.79 22.20
CA ARG A 213 -23.11 1.74 22.85
C ARG A 213 -22.54 0.34 22.98
N SER A 214 -23.36 -0.64 23.39
CA SER A 214 -22.88 -2.02 23.49
C SER A 214 -22.56 -2.63 22.12
N TYR A 215 -23.30 -2.25 21.08
CA TYR A 215 -23.07 -2.74 19.73
C TYR A 215 -21.76 -2.17 19.16
N ARG A 216 -21.48 -0.90 19.45
CA ARG A 216 -20.22 -0.23 19.14
C ARG A 216 -19.03 -0.96 19.76
N GLU A 217 -19.10 -1.24 21.06
CA GLU A 217 -18.02 -1.95 21.77
C GLU A 217 -17.87 -3.40 21.29
N GLU A 218 -18.98 -4.14 21.16
CA GLU A 218 -18.93 -5.55 20.75
C GLU A 218 -18.38 -5.73 19.33
N GLU A 219 -18.60 -4.77 18.42
CA GLU A 219 -17.98 -4.83 17.10
C GLU A 219 -16.47 -4.58 17.18
N LEU A 220 -16.01 -3.63 17.99
CA LEU A 220 -14.58 -3.44 18.21
C LEU A 220 -13.92 -4.68 18.86
N GLU A 221 -14.60 -5.34 19.81
CA GLU A 221 -14.15 -6.63 20.34
C GLU A 221 -14.02 -7.70 19.25
N ASN A 222 -15.00 -7.78 18.33
CA ASN A 222 -14.95 -8.74 17.22
C ASN A 222 -13.76 -8.45 16.29
N LEU A 223 -13.52 -7.17 15.97
CA LEU A 223 -12.43 -6.74 15.09
C LEU A 223 -11.06 -6.95 15.73
N ARG A 224 -10.93 -6.89 17.07
CA ARG A 224 -9.68 -7.22 17.77
C ARG A 224 -9.37 -8.72 17.78
N GLY A 225 -10.39 -9.56 17.75
CA GLY A 225 -10.25 -11.00 17.95
C GLY A 225 -9.70 -11.35 19.33
N ASN A 226 -9.07 -12.52 19.46
CA ASN A 226 -8.55 -13.03 20.73
C ASN A 226 -7.02 -13.27 20.75
N GLY A 227 -6.31 -12.91 19.67
CA GLY A 227 -4.86 -13.08 19.53
C GLY A 227 -4.36 -14.50 19.30
N THR A 228 -5.25 -15.46 19.01
CA THR A 228 -4.90 -16.89 18.87
C THR A 228 -5.47 -17.51 17.60
N GLY A 229 -4.93 -18.66 17.22
CA GLY A 229 -5.40 -19.44 16.06
C GLY A 229 -4.98 -18.88 14.70
N LYS A 230 -5.13 -19.72 13.67
CA LYS A 230 -4.99 -19.31 12.27
C LYS A 230 -6.20 -18.48 11.87
N LEU A 231 -5.95 -17.39 11.15
CA LEU A 231 -7.01 -16.55 10.60
C LEU A 231 -7.40 -17.05 9.21
N GLU A 232 -8.70 -17.10 8.95
CA GLU A 232 -9.30 -17.63 7.74
C GLU A 232 -9.84 -16.52 6.83
N GLU A 233 -10.16 -16.85 5.58
CA GLU A 233 -10.52 -15.88 4.54
C GLU A 233 -11.65 -14.92 4.96
N TRP A 234 -12.66 -15.43 5.66
CA TRP A 234 -13.84 -14.66 6.09
C TRP A 234 -13.63 -13.81 7.35
N ASP A 235 -12.49 -13.98 8.05
CA ASP A 235 -12.22 -13.25 9.28
C ASP A 235 -12.00 -11.75 9.02
N ARG A 236 -12.44 -10.94 9.97
CA ARG A 236 -12.26 -9.47 9.99
C ARG A 236 -11.39 -9.05 11.19
N ILE A 237 -10.43 -9.89 11.55
CA ILE A 237 -9.63 -9.73 12.76
C ILE A 237 -8.35 -8.97 12.43
N TYR A 238 -8.20 -7.80 13.06
CA TYR A 238 -7.04 -6.94 13.00
C TYR A 238 -6.20 -7.16 14.26
N ASP A 239 -4.99 -7.68 14.09
CA ASP A 239 -4.05 -7.88 15.19
C ASP A 239 -2.60 -7.77 14.71
N TYR A 240 -1.68 -7.61 15.64
CA TYR A 240 -0.26 -7.37 15.35
C TYR A 240 0.55 -8.65 15.42
N ASP A 241 1.58 -8.72 14.58
CA ASP A 241 2.67 -9.68 14.73
C ASP A 241 3.97 -9.10 14.15
N VAL A 242 5.11 -9.72 14.48
CA VAL A 242 6.44 -9.33 14.01
C VAL A 242 6.71 -9.87 12.60
N TYR A 243 7.72 -9.38 11.90
CA TYR A 243 8.14 -9.92 10.61
C TYR A 243 8.99 -11.17 10.83
N ASN A 244 8.34 -12.26 11.24
CA ASN A 244 8.89 -13.62 11.35
C ASN A 244 8.44 -14.54 10.23
N ASP A 245 7.73 -14.00 9.24
CA ASP A 245 7.19 -14.74 8.09
C ASP A 245 8.03 -14.55 6.82
N LEU A 246 9.15 -13.84 6.87
CA LEU A 246 10.02 -13.56 5.70
C LEU A 246 10.97 -14.73 5.34
N GLY A 247 11.38 -15.52 6.32
CA GLY A 247 12.26 -16.68 6.14
C GLY A 247 11.51 -17.98 5.83
N ASP A 248 12.20 -18.96 5.29
CA ASP A 248 11.70 -20.33 5.07
C ASP A 248 12.73 -21.39 5.51
N PRO A 249 13.07 -21.43 6.82
CA PRO A 249 14.15 -22.26 7.36
C PRO A 249 13.98 -23.77 7.09
N ASP A 250 12.74 -24.24 6.86
CA ASP A 250 12.46 -25.64 6.49
C ASP A 250 13.06 -26.01 5.11
N LYS A 251 13.33 -25.02 4.24
CA LYS A 251 14.07 -25.21 2.97
C LYS A 251 15.60 -25.17 3.14
N GLY A 252 16.08 -24.88 4.33
CA GLY A 252 17.50 -24.89 4.70
C GLY A 252 18.15 -23.49 4.86
N PRO A 253 19.45 -23.44 5.19
CA PRO A 253 20.11 -22.23 5.71
C PRO A 253 20.10 -21.01 4.77
N LYS A 254 19.99 -21.23 3.46
CA LYS A 254 19.87 -20.14 2.46
C LYS A 254 18.62 -19.28 2.70
N TYR A 255 17.56 -19.88 3.25
CA TYR A 255 16.25 -19.26 3.41
C TYR A 255 15.98 -18.74 4.83
N GLU A 256 16.92 -18.90 5.76
CA GLU A 256 16.82 -18.37 7.12
C GLU A 256 16.94 -16.83 7.13
N ARG A 257 16.05 -16.15 7.86
CA ARG A 257 16.11 -14.69 8.04
C ARG A 257 15.93 -14.32 9.51
N LYS A 258 16.47 -13.17 9.90
CA LYS A 258 16.25 -12.60 11.24
C LYS A 258 14.80 -12.17 11.36
N ILE A 259 14.22 -12.39 12.54
CA ILE A 259 12.92 -11.83 12.91
C ILE A 259 13.09 -10.33 13.14
N LEU A 260 12.24 -9.53 12.52
CA LEU A 260 12.26 -8.08 12.66
C LEU A 260 11.05 -7.62 13.48
N GLY A 261 11.32 -6.84 14.50
CA GLY A 261 10.36 -6.43 15.51
C GLY A 261 10.43 -7.27 16.78
N GLY A 262 10.18 -6.66 17.93
CA GLY A 262 10.17 -7.32 19.25
C GLY A 262 11.56 -7.51 19.86
N SER A 263 12.59 -6.85 19.33
CA SER A 263 13.95 -6.85 19.87
C SER A 263 14.61 -5.48 19.71
N ALA A 264 15.58 -5.16 20.58
CA ALA A 264 16.37 -3.93 20.49
C ALA A 264 17.39 -3.96 19.33
N ASP A 265 17.81 -5.15 18.92
CA ASP A 265 18.78 -5.32 17.83
C ASP A 265 18.15 -5.01 16.47
N HIS A 266 16.92 -5.50 16.26
CA HIS A 266 16.14 -5.33 15.04
C HIS A 266 14.73 -4.82 15.36
N PRO A 267 14.58 -3.57 15.85
CA PRO A 267 13.27 -2.99 16.08
C PRO A 267 12.57 -2.78 14.75
N TYR A 268 11.26 -2.96 14.71
CA TYR A 268 10.51 -2.79 13.46
C TYR A 268 9.02 -2.48 13.72
N PRO A 269 8.34 -1.75 12.81
CA PRO A 269 6.89 -1.70 12.82
C PRO A 269 6.26 -3.10 12.83
N ARG A 270 5.09 -3.26 13.46
CA ARG A 270 4.34 -4.52 13.39
C ARG A 270 3.54 -4.62 12.10
N ARG A 271 3.30 -5.85 11.66
CA ARG A 271 2.46 -6.20 10.51
C ARG A 271 1.14 -6.84 10.95
N GLY A 272 0.23 -7.06 10.02
CA GLY A 272 -1.00 -7.83 10.25
C GLY A 272 -0.70 -9.28 10.62
N ARG A 273 -1.21 -9.72 11.78
CA ARG A 273 -1.14 -11.12 12.22
C ARG A 273 -1.86 -12.03 11.22
N THR A 274 -1.29 -13.20 10.96
CA THR A 274 -1.87 -14.23 10.09
C THR A 274 -2.09 -15.55 10.84
N GLY A 275 -1.26 -15.85 11.83
CA GLY A 275 -1.47 -16.97 12.75
C GLY A 275 -1.29 -18.35 12.11
N ARG A 276 -0.59 -18.46 10.98
CA ARG A 276 -0.22 -19.76 10.40
C ARG A 276 0.71 -20.48 11.37
N LEU A 277 0.83 -21.79 11.17
CA LEU A 277 1.66 -22.63 12.02
C LEU A 277 3.13 -22.19 11.96
N PRO A 278 3.90 -22.35 13.03
CA PRO A 278 5.34 -22.20 12.97
C PRO A 278 5.99 -23.18 11.98
N THR A 279 7.20 -22.88 11.53
CA THR A 279 8.01 -23.82 10.75
C THR A 279 8.46 -25.00 11.62
N ALA A 280 8.79 -26.13 10.99
CA ALA A 280 9.23 -27.32 11.71
C ALA A 280 10.62 -27.15 12.33
N THR A 281 11.49 -26.37 11.68
CA THR A 281 12.89 -26.17 12.05
C THR A 281 13.11 -24.99 13.00
N ASP A 282 12.29 -23.94 12.95
CA ASP A 282 12.36 -22.79 13.86
C ASP A 282 10.96 -22.37 14.36
N PRO A 283 10.59 -22.72 15.60
CA PRO A 283 9.26 -22.42 16.14
C PRO A 283 8.98 -20.92 16.30
N LYS A 284 9.97 -20.04 16.11
CA LYS A 284 9.79 -18.59 16.11
C LYS A 284 9.45 -18.03 14.73
N SER A 285 9.70 -18.78 13.66
CA SER A 285 9.39 -18.40 12.29
C SER A 285 8.01 -18.93 11.88
N GLU A 286 7.20 -18.10 11.21
CA GLU A 286 5.88 -18.49 10.71
C GLU A 286 6.02 -19.19 9.35
N ASN A 287 5.32 -20.32 9.16
CA ASN A 287 5.33 -21.04 7.89
C ASN A 287 4.74 -20.19 6.76
N ARG A 288 5.27 -20.36 5.55
CA ARG A 288 4.92 -19.58 4.36
C ARG A 288 3.93 -20.33 3.46
N LEU A 289 3.23 -19.57 2.63
CA LEU A 289 2.39 -20.16 1.59
C LEU A 289 3.28 -20.59 0.40
N PRO A 290 2.87 -21.62 -0.36
CA PRO A 290 3.46 -21.85 -1.68
C PRO A 290 3.35 -20.58 -2.53
N MET A 291 4.37 -20.26 -3.32
CA MET A 291 4.45 -19.00 -4.08
C MET A 291 3.25 -18.78 -5.02
N ILE A 292 2.72 -19.84 -5.63
CA ILE A 292 1.52 -19.79 -6.49
C ILE A 292 0.25 -19.38 -5.73
N LYS A 293 0.24 -19.49 -4.40
CA LYS A 293 -0.86 -19.11 -3.49
C LYS A 293 -0.63 -17.77 -2.80
N SER A 294 0.34 -16.97 -3.24
CA SER A 294 0.68 -15.69 -2.57
C SER A 294 -0.50 -14.72 -2.51
N LEU A 295 -1.42 -14.77 -3.48
CA LEU A 295 -2.65 -13.95 -3.49
C LEU A 295 -3.67 -14.41 -2.43
N GLU A 296 -3.54 -15.60 -1.85
CA GLU A 296 -4.39 -16.15 -0.79
C GLU A 296 -3.92 -15.74 0.62
N ILE A 297 -2.85 -14.93 0.73
CA ILE A 297 -2.33 -14.47 2.03
C ILE A 297 -3.44 -13.75 2.82
N TYR A 298 -3.57 -14.13 4.10
CA TYR A 298 -4.59 -13.52 4.95
C TYR A 298 -4.32 -12.03 5.16
N VAL A 299 -5.39 -11.27 4.97
CA VAL A 299 -5.65 -9.96 5.55
C VAL A 299 -7.12 -9.96 5.97
N PRO A 300 -7.54 -9.09 6.91
CA PRO A 300 -8.96 -8.91 7.22
C PRO A 300 -9.79 -8.78 5.95
N ARG A 301 -10.91 -9.51 5.85
CA ARG A 301 -11.57 -9.77 4.56
C ARG A 301 -11.82 -8.55 3.70
N ASP A 302 -12.18 -7.43 4.33
CA ASP A 302 -12.54 -6.18 3.67
C ASP A 302 -11.32 -5.34 3.24
N GLU A 303 -10.11 -5.71 3.67
CA GLU A 303 -8.83 -5.11 3.24
C GLU A 303 -8.28 -5.73 1.95
N ARG A 304 -8.87 -6.84 1.47
CA ARG A 304 -8.50 -7.42 0.17
C ARG A 304 -8.96 -6.49 -0.95
N PHE A 305 -8.13 -6.38 -1.99
CA PHE A 305 -8.50 -5.64 -3.20
C PHE A 305 -9.89 -6.05 -3.68
N ASN A 306 -10.64 -5.06 -4.15
CA ASN A 306 -11.90 -5.35 -4.81
C ASN A 306 -11.67 -6.15 -6.10
N GLN A 307 -12.74 -6.66 -6.69
CA GLN A 307 -12.65 -7.61 -7.80
C GLN A 307 -11.99 -7.03 -9.05
N LEU A 308 -12.25 -5.75 -9.36
CA LEU A 308 -11.67 -5.09 -10.54
C LEU A 308 -10.16 -4.93 -10.38
N LYS A 309 -9.74 -4.34 -9.25
CA LYS A 309 -8.31 -4.16 -8.92
C LYS A 309 -7.57 -5.49 -8.82
N MET A 310 -8.18 -6.50 -8.22
CA MET A 310 -7.58 -7.83 -8.11
C MET A 310 -7.36 -8.47 -9.48
N SER A 311 -8.30 -8.30 -10.43
CA SER A 311 -8.15 -8.80 -11.79
C SER A 311 -6.97 -8.16 -12.50
N ASP A 312 -6.89 -6.82 -12.47
CA ASP A 312 -5.79 -6.06 -13.08
C ASP A 312 -4.45 -6.44 -12.44
N PHE A 313 -4.39 -6.44 -11.10
CA PHE A 313 -3.18 -6.74 -10.34
C PHE A 313 -2.69 -8.18 -10.55
N ALA A 314 -3.60 -9.16 -10.54
CA ALA A 314 -3.22 -10.57 -10.60
C ALA A 314 -2.54 -10.94 -11.94
N ALA A 315 -2.89 -10.28 -13.05
CA ALA A 315 -2.22 -10.49 -14.34
C ALA A 315 -0.74 -10.06 -14.29
N TYR A 316 -0.46 -8.87 -13.77
CA TYR A 316 0.92 -8.37 -13.61
C TYR A 316 1.71 -9.14 -12.55
N ALA A 317 1.07 -9.46 -11.41
CA ALA A 317 1.68 -10.28 -10.38
C ALA A 317 2.06 -11.66 -10.94
N LEU A 318 1.20 -12.27 -11.77
CA LEU A 318 1.50 -13.54 -12.41
C LEU A 318 2.63 -13.41 -13.45
N LYS A 319 2.65 -12.34 -14.26
CA LYS A 319 3.77 -12.01 -15.18
C LYS A 319 5.09 -11.94 -14.40
N LEU A 320 5.12 -11.20 -13.30
CA LEU A 320 6.31 -11.00 -12.47
C LEU A 320 6.78 -12.31 -11.82
N LEU A 321 5.88 -13.04 -11.16
CA LEU A 321 6.21 -14.33 -10.50
C LEU A 321 6.70 -15.37 -11.51
N SER A 322 6.13 -15.36 -12.70
CA SER A 322 6.51 -16.23 -13.81
C SER A 322 7.91 -15.94 -14.33
N GLN A 323 8.24 -14.65 -14.52
CA GLN A 323 9.57 -14.22 -14.92
C GLN A 323 10.60 -14.58 -13.85
N PHE A 324 10.24 -14.38 -12.58
CA PHE A 324 11.09 -14.75 -11.46
C PHE A 324 11.38 -16.27 -11.41
N LEU A 325 10.35 -17.10 -11.58
CA LEU A 325 10.50 -18.56 -11.64
C LEU A 325 11.38 -19.03 -12.80
N LEU A 326 11.20 -18.45 -13.99
CA LEU A 326 12.03 -18.77 -15.14
C LEU A 326 13.48 -18.34 -14.94
N ALA A 327 13.71 -17.17 -14.36
CA ALA A 327 15.04 -16.69 -14.00
C ALA A 327 15.75 -17.65 -13.03
N GLU A 328 15.05 -18.21 -12.03
CA GLU A 328 15.63 -19.22 -11.13
C GLU A 328 15.98 -20.54 -11.85
N LEU A 329 15.16 -20.97 -12.82
CA LEU A 329 15.33 -22.26 -13.52
C LEU A 329 16.34 -22.21 -14.68
N GLU A 330 16.45 -21.07 -15.34
CA GLU A 330 17.23 -20.89 -16.58
C GLU A 330 18.37 -19.88 -16.43
N ALA A 331 18.85 -19.64 -15.19
CA ALA A 331 19.91 -18.69 -14.86
C ALA A 331 21.18 -18.82 -15.72
N SER A 332 21.46 -20.01 -16.27
CA SER A 332 22.61 -20.27 -17.16
C SER A 332 22.42 -19.81 -18.62
N ASN A 333 21.20 -19.45 -19.03
CA ASN A 333 20.86 -19.09 -20.41
C ASN A 333 20.75 -17.58 -20.66
N PHE A 334 20.69 -16.75 -19.61
CA PHE A 334 20.64 -15.29 -19.76
C PHE A 334 22.03 -14.71 -20.04
N THR A 335 22.10 -13.83 -21.05
CA THR A 335 23.33 -13.15 -21.50
C THR A 335 23.58 -11.84 -20.74
N GLU A 336 24.66 -11.12 -21.06
CA GLU A 336 24.90 -9.75 -20.61
C GLU A 336 24.44 -8.75 -21.69
N PHE A 337 24.15 -7.51 -21.32
CA PHE A 337 24.11 -6.41 -22.28
C PHE A 337 25.55 -5.99 -22.61
N ASP A 338 25.88 -5.91 -23.90
CA ASP A 338 27.21 -5.51 -24.37
C ASP A 338 27.30 -4.03 -24.75
N THR A 339 26.17 -3.41 -25.13
CA THR A 339 26.06 -1.99 -25.49
C THR A 339 24.78 -1.37 -24.93
N PHE A 340 24.72 -0.04 -24.81
CA PHE A 340 23.49 0.63 -24.40
C PHE A 340 22.34 0.42 -25.39
N GLU A 341 22.66 0.23 -26.66
CA GLU A 341 21.69 -0.10 -27.71
C GLU A 341 21.03 -1.47 -27.46
N ASP A 342 21.77 -2.45 -26.93
CA ASP A 342 21.19 -3.76 -26.60
C ASP A 342 20.16 -3.67 -25.48
N GLU A 343 20.35 -2.77 -24.51
CA GLU A 343 19.36 -2.50 -23.48
C GLU A 343 18.18 -1.71 -24.06
N LEU A 344 18.41 -0.73 -24.94
CA LEU A 344 17.33 0.04 -25.57
C LEU A 344 16.37 -0.84 -26.40
N LYS A 345 16.85 -1.94 -26.98
CA LYS A 345 16.01 -2.90 -27.73
C LYS A 345 14.84 -3.45 -26.90
N ILE A 346 14.95 -3.54 -25.57
CA ILE A 346 13.82 -4.04 -24.74
C ILE A 346 12.60 -3.12 -24.78
N TYR A 347 12.78 -1.85 -25.16
CA TYR A 347 11.70 -0.87 -25.34
C TYR A 347 11.36 -0.59 -26.81
N ASP A 348 12.31 -0.73 -27.73
CA ASP A 348 12.12 -0.44 -29.16
C ASP A 348 11.59 -1.68 -29.92
N ASP A 349 12.29 -2.81 -29.80
CA ASP A 349 12.04 -4.05 -30.54
C ASP A 349 11.34 -5.12 -29.67
N GLY A 350 11.44 -4.99 -28.34
CA GLY A 350 11.09 -6.03 -27.38
C GLY A 350 12.19 -7.07 -27.21
N PHE A 351 11.92 -8.08 -26.40
CA PHE A 351 12.85 -9.17 -26.08
C PHE A 351 12.17 -10.53 -26.20
N ASN A 352 12.90 -11.55 -26.63
CA ASN A 352 12.36 -12.90 -26.71
C ASN A 352 12.28 -13.52 -25.32
N PHE A 353 11.06 -13.75 -24.85
CA PHE A 353 10.79 -14.48 -23.62
C PHE A 353 10.17 -15.85 -23.96
N PRO A 354 10.58 -16.98 -23.35
CA PRO A 354 10.05 -18.30 -23.65
C PRO A 354 8.64 -18.50 -23.06
N PHE A 355 7.68 -17.70 -23.53
CA PHE A 355 6.34 -17.59 -22.98
C PHE A 355 5.52 -18.88 -23.10
N GLU A 356 5.70 -19.67 -24.16
CA GLU A 356 5.03 -20.98 -24.28
C GLU A 356 5.47 -21.99 -23.22
N SER A 357 6.77 -22.03 -22.89
CA SER A 357 7.34 -22.83 -21.80
C SER A 357 6.77 -22.39 -20.45
N LEU A 358 6.59 -21.08 -20.27
CA LEU A 358 5.99 -20.52 -19.08
C LEU A 358 4.54 -20.96 -18.89
N VAL A 359 3.69 -20.72 -19.91
CA VAL A 359 2.25 -21.05 -19.86
C VAL A 359 2.06 -22.54 -19.58
N HIS A 360 2.86 -23.41 -20.20
CA HIS A 360 2.79 -24.85 -19.93
C HIS A 360 3.15 -25.23 -18.48
N LYS A 361 4.13 -24.56 -17.86
CA LYS A 361 4.54 -24.85 -16.47
C LYS A 361 3.52 -24.38 -15.43
N ILE A 362 2.80 -23.27 -15.70
CA ILE A 362 1.86 -22.67 -14.74
C ILE A 362 0.40 -23.10 -14.97
N ARG A 363 0.06 -23.63 -16.15
CA ARG A 363 -1.33 -24.00 -16.53
C ARG A 363 -2.03 -24.92 -15.53
N ASP A 364 -1.30 -25.85 -14.93
CA ASP A 364 -1.88 -26.83 -13.99
C ASP A 364 -2.03 -26.28 -12.56
N HIS A 365 -1.46 -25.10 -12.28
CA HIS A 365 -1.32 -24.54 -10.93
C HIS A 365 -1.98 -23.16 -10.78
N VAL A 366 -2.48 -22.59 -11.87
CA VAL A 366 -3.04 -21.24 -11.93
C VAL A 366 -4.41 -21.30 -12.61
N PRO A 367 -5.44 -20.58 -12.11
CA PRO A 367 -6.76 -20.54 -12.73
C PRO A 367 -6.69 -20.18 -14.22
N MET A 368 -7.43 -20.93 -15.05
CA MET A 368 -7.37 -20.79 -16.52
C MET A 368 -7.76 -19.37 -17.00
N GLU A 369 -8.60 -18.65 -16.25
CA GLU A 369 -8.94 -17.27 -16.60
C GLU A 369 -7.80 -16.28 -16.32
N LEU A 370 -6.94 -16.52 -15.33
CA LEU A 370 -5.75 -15.69 -15.09
C LEU A 370 -4.68 -15.92 -16.17
N VAL A 371 -4.60 -17.15 -16.67
CA VAL A 371 -3.84 -17.49 -17.88
C VAL A 371 -4.46 -16.86 -19.13
N LYS A 372 -5.79 -16.73 -19.22
CA LYS A 372 -6.44 -16.00 -20.31
C LYS A 372 -6.18 -14.50 -20.24
N GLU A 373 -6.15 -13.87 -19.07
CA GLU A 373 -5.78 -12.46 -18.92
C GLU A 373 -4.33 -12.20 -19.37
N LEU A 374 -3.39 -13.12 -19.05
CA LEU A 374 -2.04 -13.11 -19.65
C LEU A 374 -2.06 -13.21 -21.18
N LEU A 375 -3.02 -13.94 -21.77
CA LEU A 375 -3.14 -14.15 -23.22
C LEU A 375 -4.02 -13.11 -23.94
N ARG A 376 -4.67 -12.20 -23.21
CA ARG A 376 -5.57 -11.17 -23.77
C ARG A 376 -4.83 -9.97 -24.32
N SER A 377 -3.60 -9.72 -23.85
CA SER A 377 -2.64 -8.95 -24.64
C SER A 377 -2.24 -9.79 -25.85
N ASP A 378 -2.24 -9.19 -27.03
CA ASP A 378 -1.76 -9.65 -28.34
C ASP A 378 -0.35 -10.31 -28.40
N GLY A 379 0.24 -10.72 -27.28
CA GLY A 379 1.56 -11.33 -27.17
C GLY A 379 2.70 -10.32 -27.34
N GLU A 380 2.52 -9.28 -28.14
CA GLU A 380 3.51 -8.22 -28.38
C GLU A 380 3.74 -7.33 -27.14
N HIS A 381 2.71 -7.06 -26.33
CA HIS A 381 2.84 -6.24 -25.11
C HIS A 381 3.57 -6.92 -23.92
N LEU A 382 3.71 -8.25 -23.90
CA LEU A 382 4.38 -8.96 -22.80
C LEU A 382 5.90 -8.90 -22.87
N CYS A 383 6.43 -8.73 -24.08
CA CYS A 383 7.84 -8.79 -24.42
C CYS A 383 8.43 -7.41 -24.74
N LYS A 384 7.66 -6.33 -24.62
CA LYS A 384 8.11 -4.98 -24.92
C LYS A 384 7.72 -4.03 -23.80
N PHE A 385 8.70 -3.37 -23.21
CA PHE A 385 8.49 -2.41 -22.14
C PHE A 385 8.14 -1.02 -22.69
N PRO A 386 7.21 -0.26 -22.07
CA PRO A 386 6.99 1.14 -22.42
C PRO A 386 8.28 1.98 -22.29
N MET A 387 8.56 2.89 -23.22
CA MET A 387 9.74 3.76 -23.09
C MET A 387 9.68 4.60 -21.80
N PRO A 388 10.66 4.49 -20.87
CA PRO A 388 10.72 5.30 -19.65
C PRO A 388 10.85 6.79 -19.98
N GLN A 389 10.25 7.65 -19.14
CA GLN A 389 10.21 9.09 -19.41
C GLN A 389 11.61 9.72 -19.47
N VAL A 390 12.52 9.27 -18.60
CA VAL A 390 13.89 9.82 -18.51
C VAL A 390 14.73 9.67 -19.78
N ILE A 391 14.39 8.71 -20.66
CA ILE A 391 15.06 8.50 -21.95
C ILE A 391 14.15 8.75 -23.16
N LYS A 392 12.91 9.20 -22.93
CA LYS A 392 11.90 9.32 -23.98
C LYS A 392 12.23 10.45 -24.97
N ASP A 393 12.63 11.60 -24.46
CA ASP A 393 12.95 12.77 -25.29
C ASP A 393 14.44 12.85 -25.67
N ASP A 394 15.33 12.39 -24.79
CA ASP A 394 16.77 12.34 -25.02
C ASP A 394 17.36 11.08 -24.36
N LYS A 395 17.79 10.11 -25.19
CA LYS A 395 18.35 8.82 -24.74
C LYS A 395 19.69 8.93 -24.01
N SER A 396 20.29 10.13 -23.94
CA SER A 396 21.62 10.38 -23.36
C SER A 396 21.64 11.35 -22.18
N ALA A 397 20.59 12.17 -22.01
CA ALA A 397 20.54 13.25 -21.00
C ALA A 397 20.70 12.75 -19.56
N TRP A 398 20.30 11.51 -19.26
CA TRP A 398 20.52 10.86 -17.96
C TRP A 398 22.00 10.80 -17.54
N ARG A 399 22.94 10.87 -18.49
CA ARG A 399 24.39 10.84 -18.23
C ARG A 399 24.94 12.17 -17.73
N THR A 400 24.17 13.25 -17.86
CA THR A 400 24.64 14.60 -17.51
C THR A 400 24.81 14.76 -16.01
N ASP A 401 25.70 15.65 -15.60
CA ASP A 401 25.87 16.00 -14.18
C ASP A 401 24.68 16.81 -13.68
N GLU A 402 24.07 17.58 -14.58
CA GLU A 402 22.83 18.31 -14.34
C GLU A 402 21.69 17.38 -13.96
N GLU A 403 21.42 16.31 -14.73
CA GLU A 403 20.34 15.39 -14.39
C GLU A 403 20.62 14.60 -13.12
N PHE A 404 21.85 14.10 -12.97
CA PHE A 404 22.27 13.37 -11.78
C PHE A 404 22.03 14.18 -10.48
N ALA A 405 22.34 15.48 -10.49
CA ALA A 405 22.08 16.35 -9.35
C ALA A 405 20.59 16.75 -9.24
N ARG A 406 19.90 16.99 -10.36
CA ARG A 406 18.49 17.39 -10.38
C ARG A 406 17.58 16.30 -9.82
N GLU A 407 17.86 15.03 -10.10
CA GLU A 407 17.06 13.91 -9.57
C GLU A 407 17.03 13.87 -8.03
N MET A 408 18.04 14.44 -7.35
CA MET A 408 18.04 14.58 -5.89
C MET A 408 17.00 15.59 -5.37
N LEU A 409 16.44 16.43 -6.26
CA LEU A 409 15.39 17.42 -5.96
C LEU A 409 14.03 17.08 -6.58
N ALA A 410 14.03 16.35 -7.70
CA ALA A 410 12.84 16.15 -8.55
C ALA A 410 12.81 14.80 -9.28
N GLY A 411 13.64 13.84 -8.86
CA GLY A 411 13.68 12.48 -9.39
C GLY A 411 12.91 11.49 -8.49
N LEU A 412 13.38 10.24 -8.48
CA LEU A 412 12.75 9.15 -7.74
C LEU A 412 12.88 9.25 -6.20
N ASN A 413 14.02 9.73 -5.70
CA ASN A 413 14.28 9.82 -4.26
C ASN A 413 14.61 11.25 -3.81
N PRO A 414 13.68 12.21 -3.98
CA PRO A 414 13.97 13.62 -3.80
C PRO A 414 13.95 14.03 -2.33
N ILE A 415 14.05 13.10 -1.36
CA ILE A 415 13.74 13.36 0.06
C ILE A 415 14.94 13.23 1.00
N ILE A 416 16.13 12.94 0.49
CA ILE A 416 17.29 12.61 1.35
C ILE A 416 18.50 13.55 1.23
N ILE A 417 18.52 14.44 0.24
CA ILE A 417 19.56 15.46 0.13
C ILE A 417 19.52 16.38 1.36
N CYS A 418 20.70 16.73 1.87
CA CYS A 418 20.86 17.61 3.04
C CYS A 418 21.74 18.82 2.70
N SER A 419 21.58 19.91 3.43
CA SER A 419 22.56 21.00 3.45
C SER A 419 23.83 20.53 4.17
N LEU A 420 25.00 20.82 3.58
CA LEU A 420 26.28 20.52 4.21
C LEU A 420 26.55 21.54 5.32
N LYS A 421 26.72 21.07 6.56
CA LYS A 421 26.91 21.94 7.73
C LYS A 421 28.37 22.16 8.10
N GLU A 422 29.23 21.20 7.79
CA GLU A 422 30.65 21.25 8.08
C GLU A 422 31.46 20.54 7.00
N PHE A 423 32.73 20.92 6.88
CA PHE A 423 33.66 20.34 5.91
C PHE A 423 35.01 20.02 6.58
N PRO A 424 35.62 18.85 6.31
CA PRO A 424 35.07 17.75 5.50
C PRO A 424 33.82 17.12 6.16
N PRO A 425 32.96 16.42 5.40
CA PRO A 425 31.79 15.73 5.97
C PRO A 425 32.20 14.75 7.09
N THR A 426 31.40 14.69 8.14
CA THR A 426 31.62 13.80 9.30
C THR A 426 30.70 12.59 9.27
N SER A 427 31.01 11.61 10.11
CA SER A 427 30.22 10.39 10.35
C SER A 427 29.74 10.35 11.79
N ASN A 428 28.54 9.84 12.01
CA ASN A 428 27.95 9.59 13.32
C ASN A 428 28.14 8.14 13.79
N LEU A 429 28.88 7.31 13.06
CA LEU A 429 29.21 5.95 13.47
C LEU A 429 30.10 5.97 14.73
N ASP A 430 29.90 5.02 15.65
CA ASP A 430 30.72 4.94 16.86
C ASP A 430 32.18 4.63 16.48
N PRO A 431 33.15 5.53 16.77
CA PRO A 431 34.55 5.30 16.44
C PRO A 431 35.16 4.07 17.13
N LYS A 432 34.53 3.55 18.19
CA LYS A 432 34.98 2.30 18.83
C LYS A 432 34.71 1.07 17.95
N ASP A 433 33.59 1.07 17.25
CA ASP A 433 33.15 -0.06 16.43
C ASP A 433 33.64 0.08 14.98
N PHE A 434 33.75 1.32 14.50
CA PHE A 434 34.03 1.62 13.10
C PHE A 434 35.34 2.41 12.88
N GLY A 435 36.11 2.74 13.92
CA GLY A 435 37.39 3.46 13.75
C GLY A 435 37.24 4.87 13.17
N ASP A 436 38.28 5.36 12.48
CA ASP A 436 38.25 6.68 11.84
C ASP A 436 37.38 6.65 10.56
N GLN A 437 36.29 7.41 10.58
CA GLN A 437 35.31 7.53 9.49
C GLN A 437 35.31 8.93 8.87
N LYS A 438 36.37 9.72 9.10
CA LYS A 438 36.54 11.05 8.54
C LYS A 438 36.58 10.98 7.01
N SER A 439 35.82 11.85 6.36
CA SER A 439 35.83 11.96 4.90
C SER A 439 37.20 12.39 4.38
N THR A 440 37.63 11.79 3.27
CA THR A 440 38.87 12.12 2.56
C THR A 440 38.68 13.18 1.48
N ILE A 441 37.50 13.80 1.38
CA ILE A 441 37.27 14.93 0.48
C ILE A 441 38.01 16.16 1.04
N GLU A 442 39.11 16.52 0.39
CA GLU A 442 39.89 17.74 0.64
C GLU A 442 39.38 18.97 -0.15
N VAL A 443 39.78 20.17 0.27
CA VAL A 443 39.36 21.46 -0.32
C VAL A 443 39.76 21.54 -1.81
N GLU A 444 40.92 21.00 -2.15
CA GLU A 444 41.51 20.97 -3.48
C GLU A 444 40.64 20.23 -4.50
N HIS A 445 39.85 19.25 -4.05
CA HIS A 445 38.92 18.51 -4.92
C HIS A 445 37.76 19.40 -5.40
N ILE A 446 37.35 20.39 -4.61
CA ILE A 446 36.11 21.14 -4.86
C ILE A 446 36.31 22.63 -5.17
N ASN A 447 37.44 23.23 -4.78
CA ASN A 447 37.62 24.68 -4.85
C ASN A 447 37.48 25.28 -6.27
N LYS A 448 37.80 24.51 -7.31
CA LYS A 448 37.74 24.96 -8.72
C LYS A 448 36.32 25.08 -9.24
N ASN A 449 35.35 24.50 -8.53
CA ASN A 449 33.99 24.29 -9.02
C ASN A 449 32.90 24.95 -8.14
N ILE A 450 33.28 25.82 -7.21
CA ILE A 450 32.38 26.54 -6.28
C ILE A 450 32.32 28.06 -6.56
N ASP A 451 32.34 28.43 -7.84
CA ASP A 451 32.18 29.82 -8.33
C ASP A 451 33.10 30.86 -7.67
N GLY A 452 34.32 30.46 -7.32
CA GLY A 452 35.33 31.34 -6.70
C GLY A 452 35.13 31.62 -5.21
N LEU A 453 34.14 30.99 -4.57
CA LEU A 453 33.97 31.03 -3.11
C LEU A 453 35.03 30.15 -2.41
N THR A 454 35.30 30.45 -1.14
CA THR A 454 35.90 29.48 -0.22
C THR A 454 34.84 28.48 0.26
N VAL A 455 35.26 27.33 0.77
CA VAL A 455 34.33 26.31 1.31
C VAL A 455 33.52 26.88 2.47
N GLU A 456 34.16 27.66 3.35
CA GLU A 456 33.52 28.30 4.50
C GLU A 456 32.48 29.33 4.06
N GLN A 457 32.78 30.12 3.02
CA GLN A 457 31.80 31.05 2.43
C GLN A 457 30.61 30.28 1.82
N ALA A 458 30.88 29.24 1.05
CA ALA A 458 29.83 28.45 0.41
C ALA A 458 28.91 27.74 1.42
N ILE A 459 29.43 27.24 2.55
CA ILE A 459 28.61 26.73 3.66
C ILE A 459 27.78 27.87 4.28
N LYS A 460 28.41 28.99 4.62
CA LYS A 460 27.74 30.13 5.27
C LYS A 460 26.62 30.72 4.39
N GLU A 461 26.80 30.70 3.08
CA GLU A 461 25.82 31.14 2.09
C GLU A 461 24.79 30.05 1.75
N ASN A 462 24.85 28.88 2.38
CA ASN A 462 23.98 27.72 2.14
C ASN A 462 24.01 27.23 0.68
N ARG A 463 25.19 27.26 0.06
CA ARG A 463 25.41 26.81 -1.32
C ARG A 463 26.02 25.40 -1.41
N LEU A 464 26.38 24.76 -0.30
CA LEU A 464 26.88 23.38 -0.29
C LEU A 464 25.85 22.40 0.28
N PHE A 465 25.69 21.28 -0.42
CA PHE A 465 24.76 20.21 -0.13
C PHE A 465 25.46 18.86 -0.22
N ILE A 466 24.85 17.83 0.37
CA ILE A 466 25.39 16.49 0.41
C ILE A 466 24.28 15.44 0.24
N LEU A 467 24.55 14.44 -0.59
CA LEU A 467 23.86 13.15 -0.59
C LEU A 467 24.75 12.15 0.16
N ASN A 468 24.34 11.74 1.35
CA ASN A 468 25.19 10.96 2.27
C ASN A 468 24.57 9.58 2.55
N HIS A 469 25.09 8.55 1.87
CA HIS A 469 24.72 7.14 2.11
C HIS A 469 25.72 6.42 3.02
N HIS A 470 26.77 7.11 3.46
CA HIS A 470 27.90 6.47 4.12
C HIS A 470 27.51 5.75 5.42
N ASP A 471 26.89 6.46 6.36
CA ASP A 471 26.59 5.93 7.69
C ASP A 471 25.51 4.85 7.65
N SER A 472 24.59 4.94 6.68
CA SER A 472 23.53 3.95 6.47
C SER A 472 24.08 2.62 5.98
N LEU A 473 25.15 2.63 5.18
CA LEU A 473 25.67 1.46 4.49
C LEU A 473 26.92 0.86 5.14
N MET A 474 27.82 1.67 5.68
CA MET A 474 29.10 1.21 6.24
C MET A 474 28.96 0.03 7.21
N PRO A 475 27.96 -0.01 8.13
CA PRO A 475 27.77 -1.15 9.04
C PRO A 475 27.47 -2.50 8.35
N TYR A 476 26.96 -2.47 7.12
CA TYR A 476 26.60 -3.66 6.36
C TYR A 476 27.55 -3.94 5.20
N LEU A 477 28.38 -2.99 4.82
CA LEU A 477 29.10 -2.98 3.56
C LEU A 477 30.04 -4.18 3.39
N ARG A 478 30.75 -4.57 4.46
CA ARG A 478 31.61 -5.77 4.45
C ARG A 478 30.80 -7.02 4.11
N ARG A 479 29.65 -7.21 4.76
CA ARG A 479 28.77 -8.38 4.57
C ARG A 479 28.18 -8.38 3.16
N ILE A 480 27.67 -7.25 2.71
CA ILE A 480 27.10 -7.09 1.37
C ILE A 480 28.13 -7.44 0.29
N ASN A 481 29.38 -6.98 0.43
CA ASN A 481 30.44 -7.24 -0.54
C ASN A 481 30.92 -8.72 -0.57
N THR A 482 30.46 -9.58 0.35
CA THR A 482 30.65 -11.04 0.26
C THR A 482 29.68 -11.72 -0.72
N THR A 483 28.62 -11.03 -1.13
CA THR A 483 27.66 -11.52 -2.14
C THR A 483 28.19 -11.27 -3.56
N THR A 484 27.35 -11.48 -4.58
CA THR A 484 27.65 -11.08 -5.96
C THR A 484 27.77 -9.56 -6.13
N THR A 485 27.23 -8.78 -5.20
CA THR A 485 27.39 -7.32 -5.15
C THR A 485 28.83 -6.93 -4.81
N LYS A 486 29.31 -5.85 -5.42
CA LYS A 486 30.51 -5.09 -5.05
C LYS A 486 30.13 -3.61 -5.07
N THR A 487 30.00 -3.00 -3.90
CA THR A 487 29.52 -1.63 -3.74
C THR A 487 30.35 -0.88 -2.70
N TYR A 488 30.07 0.42 -2.59
CA TYR A 488 30.73 1.37 -1.71
C TYR A 488 29.71 2.07 -0.82
N ALA A 489 30.17 2.62 0.30
CA ALA A 489 29.45 3.64 1.06
C ALA A 489 29.76 4.99 0.41
N THR A 490 28.77 5.64 -0.19
CA THR A 490 28.98 6.85 -0.99
C THR A 490 28.65 8.15 -0.26
N ARG A 491 29.43 9.20 -0.54
CA ARG A 491 29.08 10.60 -0.25
C ARG A 491 29.25 11.44 -1.51
N THR A 492 28.27 12.28 -1.82
CA THR A 492 28.32 13.19 -2.97
C THR A 492 28.17 14.62 -2.51
N LEU A 493 29.15 15.48 -2.79
CA LEU A 493 29.04 16.92 -2.54
C LEU A 493 28.46 17.63 -3.76
N LEU A 494 27.55 18.57 -3.49
CA LEU A 494 26.87 19.37 -4.51
C LEU A 494 26.97 20.85 -4.17
N PHE A 495 26.98 21.67 -5.22
CA PHE A 495 26.98 23.12 -5.14
C PHE A 495 25.74 23.70 -5.80
N LEU A 496 25.07 24.63 -5.12
CA LEU A 496 23.96 25.41 -5.67
C LEU A 496 24.49 26.62 -6.43
N LYS A 497 24.32 26.60 -7.75
CA LYS A 497 24.70 27.70 -8.65
C LYS A 497 23.74 28.89 -8.52
N ASP A 498 24.16 30.04 -9.02
CA ASP A 498 23.34 31.26 -9.03
C ASP A 498 22.08 31.14 -9.90
N ASP A 499 22.08 30.21 -10.86
CA ASP A 499 20.91 29.91 -11.68
C ASP A 499 19.87 29.00 -10.99
N GLY A 500 20.12 28.64 -9.72
CA GLY A 500 19.23 27.82 -8.89
C GLY A 500 19.37 26.31 -9.08
N THR A 501 20.25 25.84 -9.96
CA THR A 501 20.47 24.41 -10.20
C THR A 501 21.67 23.87 -9.43
N LEU A 502 21.64 22.57 -9.11
CA LEU A 502 22.75 21.89 -8.43
C LEU A 502 23.81 21.40 -9.41
N LYS A 503 25.06 21.40 -8.97
CA LYS A 503 26.22 20.85 -9.67
C LYS A 503 26.96 19.87 -8.76
N PRO A 504 27.23 18.62 -9.17
CA PRO A 504 28.04 17.71 -8.38
C PRO A 504 29.51 18.18 -8.38
N LEU A 505 30.18 18.06 -7.23
CA LEU A 505 31.56 18.53 -7.02
C LEU A 505 32.54 17.37 -6.85
N ALA A 506 32.16 16.36 -6.07
CA ALA A 506 32.99 15.21 -5.75
C ALA A 506 32.12 14.05 -5.27
N ILE A 507 32.59 12.83 -5.53
CA ILE A 507 32.03 11.58 -5.00
C ILE A 507 33.12 10.85 -4.23
N GLU A 508 32.87 10.56 -2.97
CA GLU A 508 33.71 9.68 -2.14
C GLU A 508 33.15 8.27 -2.17
N LEU A 509 33.98 7.30 -2.57
CA LEU A 509 33.67 5.88 -2.51
C LEU A 509 34.47 5.24 -1.37
N SER A 510 33.76 4.88 -0.29
CA SER A 510 34.35 4.34 0.94
C SER A 510 34.15 2.83 1.06
N LEU A 511 35.16 2.12 1.50
CA LEU A 511 35.09 0.70 1.92
C LEU A 511 35.49 0.58 3.39
N PRO A 512 34.99 -0.43 4.12
CA PRO A 512 35.53 -0.75 5.42
C PRO A 512 36.99 -1.22 5.26
N HIS A 513 37.86 -0.89 6.22
CA HIS A 513 39.26 -1.29 6.18
C HIS A 513 39.40 -2.83 6.06
N PRO A 514 40.23 -3.38 5.16
CA PRO A 514 40.27 -4.82 4.88
C PRO A 514 40.46 -5.68 6.14
N ASP A 515 41.30 -5.25 7.07
CA ASP A 515 41.63 -5.99 8.30
C ASP A 515 40.59 -5.88 9.43
N GLY A 516 39.54 -5.06 9.30
CA GLY A 516 38.45 -4.98 10.27
C GLY A 516 37.76 -3.61 10.32
N ASP A 517 36.46 -3.60 10.66
CA ASP A 517 35.65 -2.37 10.65
C ASP A 517 36.14 -1.33 11.66
N HIS A 518 36.63 -1.76 12.83
CA HIS A 518 37.20 -0.92 13.89
C HIS A 518 38.45 -0.12 13.47
N LEU A 519 39.02 -0.37 12.30
CA LEU A 519 40.20 0.35 11.78
C LEU A 519 39.83 1.54 10.88
N GLY A 520 38.55 1.81 10.64
CA GLY A 520 38.13 2.95 9.83
C GLY A 520 37.71 2.58 8.41
N ALA A 521 37.49 3.62 7.60
CA ALA A 521 37.22 3.50 6.17
C ALA A 521 38.49 3.70 5.34
N VAL A 522 38.54 3.03 4.19
CA VAL A 522 39.49 3.31 3.10
C VAL A 522 38.68 3.91 1.95
N SER A 523 38.98 5.16 1.62
CA SER A 523 38.15 5.95 0.70
C SER A 523 38.97 6.47 -0.48
N LYS A 524 38.32 6.58 -1.65
CA LYS A 524 38.83 7.29 -2.83
C LYS A 524 37.85 8.37 -3.26
N VAL A 525 38.38 9.52 -3.66
CA VAL A 525 37.58 10.66 -4.13
C VAL A 525 37.69 10.78 -5.64
N TYR A 526 36.55 10.96 -6.28
CA TYR A 526 36.40 11.16 -7.72
C TYR A 526 35.77 12.52 -7.97
N THR A 527 36.27 13.25 -8.96
CA THR A 527 35.78 14.59 -9.34
C THR A 527 35.27 14.60 -10.78
N PRO A 528 34.36 15.52 -11.15
CA PRO A 528 33.85 15.64 -12.50
C PRO A 528 34.96 15.71 -13.57
N ALA A 529 34.79 14.94 -14.64
CA ALA A 529 35.63 14.94 -15.82
C ALA A 529 34.77 14.74 -17.08
N ASN A 530 35.13 15.42 -18.18
CA ASN A 530 34.31 15.45 -19.40
C ASN A 530 34.90 14.66 -20.57
N ASP A 531 36.20 14.38 -20.54
CA ASP A 531 36.92 13.74 -21.63
C ASP A 531 37.72 12.52 -21.14
N GLY A 532 38.09 11.66 -22.11
CA GLY A 532 39.00 10.55 -21.85
C GLY A 532 38.44 9.47 -20.93
N HIS A 533 39.36 8.75 -20.30
CA HIS A 533 39.04 7.64 -19.41
C HIS A 533 38.49 8.15 -18.06
N GLU A 534 38.90 9.34 -17.64
CA GLU A 534 38.44 10.00 -16.43
C GLU A 534 36.93 10.29 -16.47
N ALA A 535 36.37 10.64 -17.64
CA ALA A 535 34.92 10.83 -17.80
C ALA A 535 34.12 9.55 -17.56
N ILE A 536 34.65 8.40 -17.98
CA ILE A 536 34.00 7.09 -17.77
C ILE A 536 34.10 6.68 -16.30
N ILE A 537 35.25 6.91 -15.67
CA ILE A 537 35.44 6.72 -14.22
C ILE A 537 34.46 7.58 -13.42
N TRP A 538 34.28 8.85 -13.81
CA TRP A 538 33.29 9.74 -13.20
C TRP A 538 31.86 9.22 -13.37
N GLN A 539 31.51 8.74 -14.57
CA GLN A 539 30.20 8.13 -14.83
C GLN A 539 29.97 6.86 -13.98
N LEU A 540 31.00 6.04 -13.76
CA LEU A 540 30.94 4.89 -12.85
C LEU A 540 30.78 5.33 -11.39
N ALA A 541 31.47 6.39 -10.95
CA ALA A 541 31.30 6.93 -9.61
C ALA A 541 29.85 7.36 -9.35
N LYS A 542 29.22 8.04 -10.32
CA LYS A 542 27.78 8.37 -10.29
C LYS A 542 26.90 7.12 -10.24
N ALA A 543 27.23 6.08 -10.99
CA ALA A 543 26.50 4.81 -10.96
C ALA A 543 26.54 4.15 -9.56
N TYR A 544 27.68 4.15 -8.86
CA TYR A 544 27.74 3.63 -7.49
C TYR A 544 26.87 4.42 -6.51
N VAL A 545 26.82 5.75 -6.66
CA VAL A 545 25.88 6.60 -5.90
C VAL A 545 24.44 6.22 -6.21
N ALA A 546 24.10 6.04 -7.49
CA ALA A 546 22.75 5.65 -7.91
C ALA A 546 22.37 4.23 -7.43
N VAL A 547 23.32 3.30 -7.30
CA VAL A 547 23.11 1.98 -6.66
C VAL A 547 22.76 2.12 -5.19
N ASN A 548 23.54 2.90 -4.43
CA ASN A 548 23.25 3.20 -3.03
C ASN A 548 21.86 3.83 -2.89
N ASP A 549 21.59 4.86 -3.70
CA ASP A 549 20.36 5.61 -3.65
C ASP A 549 19.13 4.78 -4.05
N SER A 550 19.25 3.91 -5.05
CA SER A 550 18.14 3.02 -5.45
C SER A 550 17.83 1.98 -4.38
N GLY A 551 18.84 1.40 -3.72
CA GLY A 551 18.59 0.48 -2.60
C GLY A 551 18.04 1.18 -1.37
N TYR A 552 18.53 2.38 -1.04
CA TYR A 552 18.00 3.19 0.07
C TYR A 552 16.57 3.66 -0.22
N HIS A 553 16.29 4.13 -1.43
CA HIS A 553 14.96 4.50 -1.89
C HIS A 553 13.96 3.36 -1.68
N GLN A 554 14.24 2.19 -2.25
CA GLN A 554 13.32 1.04 -2.20
C GLN A 554 13.07 0.57 -0.77
N LEU A 555 14.12 0.43 0.03
CA LEU A 555 14.01 -0.19 1.36
C LEU A 555 13.58 0.78 2.45
N ILE A 556 13.96 2.06 2.33
CA ILE A 556 13.85 3.05 3.39
C ILE A 556 12.84 4.13 3.02
N SER A 557 13.09 4.89 1.95
CA SER A 557 12.19 5.98 1.55
C SER A 557 10.79 5.50 1.19
N HIS A 558 10.71 4.35 0.52
CA HIS A 558 9.46 3.74 0.04
C HIS A 558 8.96 2.67 1.03
N TRP A 559 9.60 1.50 1.13
CA TRP A 559 9.07 0.42 1.97
C TRP A 559 8.95 0.80 3.46
N LEU A 560 10.03 1.23 4.11
CA LEU A 560 9.98 1.51 5.55
C LEU A 560 9.10 2.72 5.85
N ASN A 561 9.41 3.86 5.24
CA ASN A 561 8.82 5.15 5.60
C ASN A 561 7.40 5.36 5.06
N THR A 562 6.86 4.44 4.26
CA THR A 562 5.44 4.45 3.88
C THR A 562 4.76 3.11 4.20
N HIS A 563 5.09 2.03 3.51
CA HIS A 563 4.38 0.74 3.64
C HIS A 563 4.40 0.20 5.07
N ALA A 564 5.59 0.00 5.64
CA ALA A 564 5.75 -0.66 6.93
C ALA A 564 5.27 0.22 8.10
N VAL A 565 5.51 1.54 8.05
CA VAL A 565 5.08 2.45 9.13
C VAL A 565 3.59 2.76 9.11
N VAL A 566 2.90 2.69 7.96
CA VAL A 566 1.45 2.95 7.89
C VAL A 566 0.62 1.75 8.37
N GLU A 567 1.05 0.51 8.11
CA GLU A 567 0.29 -0.70 8.48
C GLU A 567 -0.13 -0.76 9.97
N PRO A 568 0.71 -0.41 10.96
CA PRO A 568 0.30 -0.27 12.35
C PRO A 568 -0.88 0.67 12.60
N PHE A 569 -0.98 1.78 11.85
CA PHE A 569 -2.09 2.73 11.96
C PHE A 569 -3.38 2.13 11.41
N VAL A 570 -3.32 1.35 10.32
CA VAL A 570 -4.48 0.63 9.77
C VAL A 570 -5.04 -0.33 10.82
N ILE A 571 -4.15 -1.13 11.43
CA ILE A 571 -4.50 -2.12 12.44
C ILE A 571 -5.08 -1.43 13.68
N ALA A 572 -4.40 -0.40 14.21
CA ALA A 572 -4.87 0.32 15.41
C ALA A 572 -6.25 0.97 15.19
N THR A 573 -6.44 1.60 14.02
CA THR A 573 -7.69 2.30 13.69
C THR A 573 -8.87 1.36 13.69
N ASN A 574 -8.76 0.21 13.01
CA ASN A 574 -9.83 -0.78 12.96
C ASN A 574 -10.07 -1.50 14.31
N ARG A 575 -9.07 -1.56 15.19
CA ARG A 575 -9.18 -2.21 16.51
C ARG A 575 -9.79 -1.33 17.60
N GLN A 576 -9.60 -0.02 17.50
CA GLN A 576 -9.86 0.90 18.61
C GLN A 576 -10.85 2.02 18.26
N LEU A 577 -10.98 2.40 16.99
CA LEU A 577 -11.90 3.45 16.56
C LEU A 577 -13.09 2.84 15.82
N SER A 578 -14.29 2.98 16.38
CA SER A 578 -15.51 2.52 15.71
C SER A 578 -15.68 3.16 14.33
N VAL A 579 -16.37 2.50 13.40
CA VAL A 579 -16.79 3.10 12.11
C VAL A 579 -17.66 4.36 12.27
N LEU A 580 -18.24 4.57 13.46
CA LEU A 580 -18.95 5.78 13.86
C LEU A 580 -18.02 6.93 14.26
N HIS A 581 -16.76 6.64 14.61
CA HIS A 581 -15.81 7.58 15.16
C HIS A 581 -15.35 8.57 14.07
N PRO A 582 -15.28 9.89 14.36
CA PRO A 582 -14.84 10.88 13.37
C PRO A 582 -13.43 10.59 12.84
N ILE A 583 -12.48 10.26 13.71
CA ILE A 583 -11.10 9.94 13.30
C ILE A 583 -11.00 8.65 12.47
N ASN A 584 -11.89 7.66 12.68
CA ASN A 584 -11.97 6.51 11.77
C ASN A 584 -12.42 6.99 10.37
N LYS A 585 -13.50 7.78 10.29
CA LYS A 585 -14.00 8.32 9.01
C LYS A 585 -12.99 9.22 8.30
N LEU A 586 -12.16 9.96 9.04
CA LEU A 586 -11.08 10.79 8.49
C LEU A 586 -9.97 9.92 7.89
N LEU A 587 -9.46 8.94 8.64
CA LEU A 587 -8.24 8.21 8.27
C LEU A 587 -8.49 6.98 7.38
N HIS A 588 -9.64 6.32 7.50
CA HIS A 588 -9.92 5.07 6.77
C HIS A 588 -9.71 5.14 5.24
N PRO A 589 -10.08 6.21 4.51
CA PRO A 589 -9.79 6.31 3.08
C PRO A 589 -8.29 6.23 2.76
N HIS A 590 -7.44 6.64 3.69
CA HIS A 590 -5.99 6.67 3.56
C HIS A 590 -5.31 5.34 3.90
N PHE A 591 -6.10 4.30 4.21
CA PHE A 591 -5.61 2.95 4.50
C PHE A 591 -6.02 1.90 3.48
N ARG A 592 -6.83 2.30 2.49
CA ARG A 592 -7.32 1.43 1.44
C ARG A 592 -6.16 0.64 0.83
N ASP A 593 -6.35 -0.66 0.68
CA ASP A 593 -5.44 -1.58 -0.03
C ASP A 593 -4.06 -1.81 0.63
N THR A 594 -3.69 -1.04 1.66
CA THR A 594 -2.35 -1.07 2.30
C THR A 594 -2.02 -2.41 2.93
N MET A 595 -2.95 -3.03 3.69
CA MET A 595 -2.66 -4.32 4.31
C MET A 595 -2.47 -5.43 3.28
N PHE A 596 -3.27 -5.44 2.21
CA PHE A 596 -3.18 -6.48 1.18
C PHE A 596 -1.87 -6.39 0.40
N ILE A 597 -1.49 -5.18 -0.05
CA ILE A 597 -0.24 -5.03 -0.80
C ILE A 597 0.98 -5.36 0.08
N ASN A 598 0.96 -4.98 1.36
CA ASN A 598 2.03 -5.34 2.30
C ASN A 598 2.10 -6.84 2.54
N ALA A 599 0.95 -7.52 2.72
CA ALA A 599 0.92 -8.96 2.90
C ALA A 599 1.42 -9.71 1.66
N PHE A 600 1.06 -9.24 0.46
CA PHE A 600 1.58 -9.78 -0.79
C PHE A 600 3.10 -9.55 -0.91
N ALA A 601 3.60 -8.35 -0.59
CA ALA A 601 5.03 -8.04 -0.59
C ALA A 601 5.83 -8.96 0.36
N ARG A 602 5.29 -9.29 1.54
CA ARG A 602 5.91 -10.30 2.44
C ARG A 602 5.98 -11.70 1.82
N GLN A 603 5.08 -12.04 0.90
CA GLN A 603 5.07 -13.34 0.23
C GLN A 603 5.98 -13.42 -1.01
N THR A 604 6.20 -12.31 -1.72
CA THR A 604 6.83 -12.36 -3.06
C THR A 604 8.01 -11.41 -3.23
N LEU A 605 8.03 -10.30 -2.48
CA LEU A 605 8.94 -9.19 -2.72
C LEU A 605 10.11 -9.22 -1.74
N ILE A 606 9.82 -9.06 -0.45
CA ILE A 606 10.81 -8.83 0.62
C ILE A 606 11.16 -10.09 1.43
N ASN A 607 10.70 -11.25 0.98
CA ASN A 607 11.03 -12.53 1.59
C ASN A 607 12.45 -13.00 1.26
N ALA A 608 12.89 -14.04 1.97
CA ALA A 608 14.11 -14.76 1.66
C ALA A 608 14.10 -15.23 0.20
N CYS A 609 15.14 -14.85 -0.54
CA CYS A 609 15.28 -15.07 -1.98
C CYS A 609 14.12 -14.47 -2.80
N GLY A 610 13.40 -13.49 -2.26
CA GLY A 610 12.36 -12.77 -2.98
C GLY A 610 12.95 -11.82 -4.02
N ILE A 611 12.07 -11.09 -4.71
CA ILE A 611 12.47 -10.22 -5.81
C ILE A 611 13.43 -9.12 -5.34
N VAL A 612 13.14 -8.45 -4.20
CA VAL A 612 14.03 -7.39 -3.66
C VAL A 612 15.42 -7.94 -3.35
N GLU A 613 15.55 -9.06 -2.66
CA GLU A 613 16.88 -9.63 -2.35
C GLU A 613 17.66 -10.08 -3.61
N THR A 614 16.96 -10.27 -4.72
CA THR A 614 17.54 -10.67 -6.01
C THR A 614 17.91 -9.46 -6.87
N THR A 615 17.21 -8.34 -6.74
CA THR A 615 17.33 -7.18 -7.64
C THR A 615 17.97 -5.95 -7.01
N VAL A 616 18.15 -5.86 -5.68
CA VAL A 616 18.84 -4.73 -5.03
C VAL A 616 20.11 -5.14 -4.28
N PHE A 617 21.06 -4.21 -4.19
CA PHE A 617 22.44 -4.46 -3.74
C PHE A 617 22.59 -5.12 -2.36
N PRO A 618 21.73 -4.86 -1.35
CA PRO A 618 21.92 -5.45 -0.02
C PRO A 618 21.66 -6.96 0.03
N SER A 619 20.99 -7.51 -1.01
CA SER A 619 20.63 -8.92 -1.10
C SER A 619 19.95 -9.41 0.19
N LYS A 620 20.35 -10.57 0.73
CA LYS A 620 19.81 -11.18 1.96
C LYS A 620 19.90 -10.33 3.23
N PHE A 621 20.60 -9.19 3.19
CA PHE A 621 20.72 -8.25 4.31
C PHE A 621 19.75 -7.08 4.22
N ALA A 622 18.97 -6.97 3.14
CA ALA A 622 18.08 -5.85 2.85
C ALA A 622 17.13 -5.51 4.01
N MET A 623 16.33 -6.48 4.46
CA MET A 623 15.33 -6.25 5.50
C MET A 623 15.95 -6.06 6.89
N GLU A 624 17.08 -6.72 7.17
CA GLU A 624 17.85 -6.50 8.40
C GLU A 624 18.38 -5.07 8.48
N MET A 625 18.94 -4.56 7.38
CA MET A 625 19.44 -3.18 7.27
C MET A 625 18.31 -2.15 7.47
N SER A 626 17.13 -2.39 6.89
CA SER A 626 15.95 -1.55 7.11
C SER A 626 15.56 -1.47 8.59
N ALA A 627 15.61 -2.60 9.32
CA ALA A 627 15.31 -2.61 10.75
C ALA A 627 16.35 -1.86 11.61
N VAL A 628 17.63 -1.91 11.24
CA VAL A 628 18.66 -1.10 11.91
C VAL A 628 18.43 0.39 11.65
N ILE A 629 18.07 0.78 10.43
CA ILE A 629 17.79 2.19 10.08
C ILE A 629 16.53 2.70 10.80
N TYR A 630 15.50 1.86 10.99
CA TYR A 630 14.29 2.20 11.76
C TYR A 630 14.58 2.66 13.20
N LYS A 631 15.74 2.32 13.79
CA LYS A 631 16.17 2.87 15.08
C LYS A 631 16.15 4.40 15.10
N ASN A 632 16.46 5.04 13.97
CA ASN A 632 16.53 6.49 13.82
C ASN A 632 15.23 7.12 13.29
N TRP A 633 14.19 6.31 13.04
CA TRP A 633 12.91 6.82 12.58
C TRP A 633 12.22 7.62 13.72
N VAL A 634 11.63 8.75 13.37
CA VAL A 634 10.94 9.66 14.29
C VAL A 634 9.63 10.07 13.62
N PHE A 635 8.51 9.82 14.28
CA PHE A 635 7.18 10.10 13.71
C PHE A 635 6.98 11.58 13.37
N LEU A 636 7.36 12.47 14.29
CA LEU A 636 7.21 13.91 14.11
C LEU A 636 8.08 14.47 12.98
N ASP A 637 9.22 13.85 12.71
CA ASP A 637 10.10 14.23 11.60
C ASP A 637 9.54 13.80 10.24
N GLN A 638 8.46 13.01 10.19
CA GLN A 638 7.78 12.68 8.94
C GLN A 638 6.86 13.82 8.45
N ALA A 639 6.65 14.85 9.27
CA ALA A 639 6.02 16.08 8.81
C ALA A 639 6.94 16.79 7.81
N LEU A 640 6.44 17.09 6.60
CA LEU A 640 7.27 17.70 5.55
C LEU A 640 8.00 18.98 6.02
N PRO A 641 7.36 19.92 6.74
CA PRO A 641 8.06 21.08 7.31
C PRO A 641 9.23 20.70 8.24
N ALA A 642 9.02 19.72 9.11
CA ALA A 642 10.02 19.28 10.08
C ALA A 642 11.19 18.57 9.38
N ASP A 643 10.90 17.70 8.42
CA ASP A 643 11.91 17.04 7.57
C ASP A 643 12.79 18.05 6.84
N LEU A 644 12.19 19.05 6.18
CA LEU A 644 12.93 20.07 5.44
C LEU A 644 13.85 20.89 6.36
N ILE A 645 13.41 21.25 7.57
CA ILE A 645 14.26 21.91 8.57
C ILE A 645 15.38 20.97 9.03
N LYS A 646 15.05 19.72 9.36
CA LYS A 646 15.99 18.72 9.86
C LYS A 646 17.13 18.46 8.87
N ARG A 647 16.82 18.31 7.59
CA ARG A 647 17.81 18.16 6.51
C ARG A 647 18.54 19.47 6.19
N GLY A 648 18.10 20.58 6.77
CA GLY A 648 18.64 21.91 6.52
C GLY A 648 18.30 22.43 5.14
N MET A 649 17.20 21.98 4.54
CA MET A 649 16.70 22.42 3.24
C MET A 649 15.76 23.63 3.35
N ALA A 650 15.28 23.93 4.56
CA ALA A 650 14.49 25.10 4.87
C ALA A 650 14.89 25.70 6.23
N VAL A 651 14.51 26.95 6.44
CA VAL A 651 14.54 27.61 7.75
C VAL A 651 13.17 28.19 8.06
N GLU A 652 12.84 28.30 9.34
CA GLU A 652 11.63 28.99 9.78
C GLU A 652 11.66 30.47 9.37
N ASP A 653 10.55 30.94 8.82
CA ASP A 653 10.35 32.33 8.42
C ASP A 653 8.85 32.64 8.46
N SER A 654 8.42 33.38 9.49
CA SER A 654 7.00 33.71 9.69
C SER A 654 6.40 34.59 8.58
N ASN A 655 7.24 35.22 7.74
CA ASN A 655 6.79 36.03 6.62
C ASN A 655 6.74 35.24 5.30
N ALA A 656 7.30 34.03 5.27
CA ALA A 656 7.26 33.16 4.11
C ALA A 656 5.96 32.35 4.07
N PRO A 657 5.50 31.94 2.87
CA PRO A 657 4.42 30.97 2.74
C PRO A 657 4.71 29.72 3.59
N HIS A 658 3.68 29.20 4.25
CA HIS A 658 3.79 28.00 5.10
C HIS A 658 4.73 28.15 6.31
N GLY A 659 5.19 29.36 6.63
CA GLY A 659 6.12 29.63 7.74
C GLY A 659 7.56 29.18 7.48
N LEU A 660 7.91 28.86 6.23
CA LEU A 660 9.21 28.30 5.85
C LEU A 660 9.81 29.00 4.63
N ARG A 661 11.12 29.26 4.71
CA ARG A 661 11.91 29.68 3.56
C ARG A 661 12.85 28.57 3.12
N LEU A 662 12.65 28.06 1.91
CA LEU A 662 13.52 27.06 1.29
C LEU A 662 14.90 27.66 0.98
N LEU A 663 15.96 26.86 1.15
CA LEU A 663 17.33 27.23 0.78
C LEU A 663 17.59 27.04 -0.72
N ILE A 664 16.91 26.07 -1.33
CA ILE A 664 16.81 25.91 -2.78
C ILE A 664 15.40 26.34 -3.18
N GLN A 665 15.27 27.52 -3.79
CA GLN A 665 13.96 28.10 -4.12
C GLN A 665 13.18 27.23 -5.12
N ASP A 666 13.88 26.62 -6.08
CA ASP A 666 13.32 25.71 -7.07
C ASP A 666 13.63 24.26 -6.71
N TYR A 667 13.16 23.80 -5.55
CA TYR A 667 13.21 22.39 -5.14
C TYR A 667 11.82 21.79 -5.36
N PRO A 668 11.54 21.13 -6.51
CA PRO A 668 10.18 20.82 -6.93
C PRO A 668 9.41 19.96 -5.93
N PHE A 669 10.06 18.95 -5.33
CA PHE A 669 9.43 18.14 -4.27
C PHE A 669 8.98 19.00 -3.07
N ALA A 670 9.84 19.88 -2.57
CA ALA A 670 9.53 20.69 -1.39
C ALA A 670 8.50 21.79 -1.70
N VAL A 671 8.64 22.46 -2.84
CA VAL A 671 7.75 23.56 -3.26
C VAL A 671 6.32 23.06 -3.43
N ASP A 672 6.14 21.98 -4.19
CA ASP A 672 4.82 21.42 -4.48
C ASP A 672 4.28 20.68 -3.25
N GLY A 673 5.15 19.92 -2.56
CA GLY A 673 4.79 19.17 -1.36
C GLY A 673 4.28 20.05 -0.24
N LEU A 674 4.85 21.26 -0.04
CA LEU A 674 4.37 22.20 0.99
C LEU A 674 2.96 22.72 0.71
N GLU A 675 2.56 22.86 -0.56
CA GLU A 675 1.19 23.22 -0.92
C GLU A 675 0.21 22.08 -0.60
N ILE A 676 0.59 20.84 -0.93
CA ILE A 676 -0.23 19.65 -0.61
C ILE A 676 -0.33 19.46 0.90
N TRP A 677 0.79 19.57 1.62
CA TRP A 677 0.83 19.50 3.09
C TRP A 677 -0.10 20.54 3.72
N ALA A 678 -0.02 21.80 3.29
CA ALA A 678 -0.88 22.86 3.79
C ALA A 678 -2.37 22.61 3.51
N ALA A 679 -2.70 22.06 2.34
CA ALA A 679 -4.08 21.66 2.01
C ALA A 679 -4.59 20.54 2.91
N ILE A 680 -3.78 19.51 3.15
CA ILE A 680 -4.10 18.40 4.08
C ILE A 680 -4.28 18.95 5.50
N LYS A 681 -3.34 19.76 5.99
CA LYS A 681 -3.40 20.33 7.35
C LYS A 681 -4.67 21.16 7.55
N SER A 682 -5.00 22.02 6.59
CA SER A 682 -6.22 22.85 6.64
C SER A 682 -7.49 21.98 6.68
N TRP A 683 -7.54 20.94 5.86
CA TRP A 683 -8.65 19.96 5.86
C TRP A 683 -8.80 19.27 7.22
N VAL A 684 -7.71 18.74 7.77
CA VAL A 684 -7.70 18.05 9.06
C VAL A 684 -8.08 19.00 10.20
N GLU A 685 -7.57 20.23 10.19
CA GLU A 685 -7.86 21.25 11.19
C GLU A 685 -9.36 21.61 11.21
N GLU A 686 -9.95 21.94 10.06
CA GLU A 686 -11.39 22.21 9.94
C GLU A 686 -12.23 21.01 10.40
N TYR A 687 -11.85 19.80 10.01
CA TYR A 687 -12.54 18.56 10.38
C TYR A 687 -12.46 18.28 11.89
N CYS A 688 -11.26 18.31 12.46
CA CYS A 688 -11.04 18.04 13.89
C CYS A 688 -11.73 19.08 14.77
N HIS A 689 -11.66 20.38 14.42
CA HIS A 689 -12.35 21.42 15.18
C HIS A 689 -13.87 21.31 15.10
N PHE A 690 -14.45 20.65 14.10
CA PHE A 690 -15.87 20.36 14.09
C PHE A 690 -16.27 19.43 15.25
N TYR A 691 -15.53 18.34 15.47
CA TYR A 691 -15.85 17.32 16.49
C TYR A 691 -15.25 17.61 17.87
N TYR A 692 -14.05 18.21 17.95
CA TYR A 692 -13.33 18.44 19.19
C TYR A 692 -13.19 19.96 19.44
N LYS A 693 -13.99 20.47 20.38
CA LYS A 693 -14.03 21.92 20.72
C LYS A 693 -13.02 22.32 21.79
N SER A 694 -12.42 21.36 22.48
CA SER A 694 -11.45 21.58 23.56
C SER A 694 -10.58 20.36 23.77
N ASP A 695 -9.44 20.55 24.40
CA ASP A 695 -8.52 19.47 24.77
C ASP A 695 -9.17 18.46 25.75
N ASP A 696 -10.09 18.90 26.60
CA ASP A 696 -10.84 18.01 27.50
C ASP A 696 -11.64 16.94 26.73
N MET A 697 -12.11 17.26 25.51
CA MET A 697 -12.79 16.29 24.66
C MET A 697 -11.83 15.22 24.12
N ILE A 698 -10.57 15.58 23.88
CA ILE A 698 -9.51 14.63 23.47
C ILE A 698 -9.16 13.70 24.63
N GLN A 699 -9.02 14.26 25.83
CA GLN A 699 -8.72 13.51 27.06
C GLN A 699 -9.87 12.57 27.46
N GLY A 700 -11.11 13.00 27.25
CA GLY A 700 -12.32 12.22 27.53
C GLY A 700 -12.69 11.19 26.46
N ASP A 701 -12.02 11.19 25.30
CA ASP A 701 -12.29 10.25 24.21
C ASP A 701 -11.56 8.91 24.44
N THR A 702 -12.28 7.96 25.03
CA THR A 702 -11.71 6.66 25.41
C THR A 702 -11.23 5.83 24.23
N GLU A 703 -11.87 5.94 23.06
CA GLU A 703 -11.45 5.23 21.85
C GLU A 703 -10.19 5.85 21.27
N LEU A 704 -10.12 7.17 21.20
CA LEU A 704 -8.93 7.88 20.72
C LEU A 704 -7.70 7.61 21.61
N GLN A 705 -7.87 7.65 22.94
CA GLN A 705 -6.79 7.31 23.87
C GLN A 705 -6.34 5.85 23.72
N ALA A 706 -7.28 4.92 23.55
CA ALA A 706 -6.97 3.50 23.32
C ALA A 706 -6.26 3.28 21.98
N TRP A 707 -6.70 3.95 20.91
CA TRP A 707 -6.10 3.94 19.58
C TRP A 707 -4.63 4.37 19.62
N TRP A 708 -4.36 5.53 20.18
CA TRP A 708 -3.00 6.06 20.24
C TRP A 708 -2.09 5.19 21.11
N LYS A 709 -2.62 4.66 22.22
CA LYS A 709 -1.91 3.73 23.08
C LYS A 709 -1.58 2.41 22.36
N ASP A 710 -2.56 1.78 21.69
CA ASP A 710 -2.39 0.51 20.98
C ASP A 710 -1.35 0.65 19.85
N LEU A 711 -1.43 1.76 19.10
CA LEU A 711 -0.45 2.12 18.07
C LEU A 711 0.96 2.26 18.65
N ARG A 712 1.15 3.12 19.66
CA ARG A 712 2.48 3.41 20.22
C ARG A 712 3.09 2.19 20.92
N GLU A 713 2.31 1.52 21.76
CA GLU A 713 2.82 0.46 22.64
C GLU A 713 2.88 -0.92 21.99
N LYS A 714 2.12 -1.15 20.90
CA LYS A 714 2.14 -2.41 20.15
C LYS A 714 2.56 -2.22 18.70
N GLY A 715 1.85 -1.37 17.95
CA GLY A 715 2.09 -1.14 16.53
C GLY A 715 3.53 -0.72 16.20
N HIS A 716 4.02 0.32 16.89
CA HIS A 716 5.42 0.75 16.91
C HIS A 716 6.10 0.42 18.25
N GLY A 717 5.71 -0.71 18.85
CA GLY A 717 6.02 -1.04 20.25
C GLY A 717 7.50 -1.08 20.63
N ASP A 718 8.40 -1.29 19.66
CA ASP A 718 9.85 -1.28 19.91
C ASP A 718 10.42 0.13 20.14
N LYS A 719 9.64 1.17 19.81
CA LYS A 719 9.97 2.58 19.98
C LYS A 719 8.98 3.32 20.88
N LYS A 720 8.20 2.58 21.68
CA LYS A 720 7.13 3.13 22.54
C LYS A 720 7.64 4.12 23.60
N ASP A 721 8.89 3.96 24.02
CA ASP A 721 9.51 4.73 25.11
C ASP A 721 10.24 6.00 24.61
N GLU A 722 10.21 6.25 23.31
CA GLU A 722 10.82 7.44 22.71
C GLU A 722 10.09 8.72 23.13
N PRO A 723 10.81 9.79 23.51
CA PRO A 723 10.21 10.97 24.12
C PRO A 723 9.44 11.87 23.15
N TRP A 724 9.64 11.68 21.83
CA TRP A 724 9.04 12.50 20.79
C TRP A 724 7.61 12.09 20.42
N TRP A 725 7.08 10.98 20.95
CA TRP A 725 5.68 10.63 20.70
C TRP A 725 4.74 11.71 21.28
N PRO A 726 3.80 12.24 20.49
CA PRO A 726 2.67 13.01 21.02
C PRO A 726 2.02 12.29 22.19
N LYS A 727 1.57 13.04 23.19
CA LYS A 727 0.84 12.48 24.33
C LYS A 727 -0.63 12.23 23.99
N MET A 728 -1.11 12.83 22.90
CA MET A 728 -2.51 12.78 22.44
C MET A 728 -3.47 13.32 23.51
N GLN A 729 -3.16 14.48 24.07
CA GLN A 729 -3.94 15.15 25.11
C GLN A 729 -4.58 16.46 24.62
N THR A 730 -4.16 16.97 23.46
CA THR A 730 -4.65 18.23 22.89
C THR A 730 -5.19 18.04 21.48
N VAL A 731 -6.07 18.97 21.06
CA VAL A 731 -6.61 18.98 19.70
C VAL A 731 -5.49 19.19 18.67
N GLN A 732 -4.48 20.00 19.01
CA GLN A 732 -3.34 20.25 18.13
C GLN A 732 -2.50 18.99 17.88
N GLU A 733 -2.22 18.20 18.93
CA GLU A 733 -1.52 16.92 18.78
C GLU A 733 -2.28 15.95 17.86
N LEU A 734 -3.62 15.92 17.94
CA LEU A 734 -4.45 15.12 17.06
C LEU A 734 -4.36 15.60 15.61
N ILE A 735 -4.50 16.92 15.38
CA ILE A 735 -4.42 17.54 14.06
C ILE A 735 -3.06 17.22 13.41
N ASP A 736 -1.97 17.47 14.12
CA ASP A 736 -0.62 17.24 13.58
C ASP A 736 -0.38 15.75 13.31
N SER A 737 -0.81 14.86 14.22
CA SER A 737 -0.68 13.41 14.02
C SER A 737 -1.49 12.91 12.82
N CYS A 738 -2.75 13.31 12.67
CA CYS A 738 -3.57 12.95 11.51
C CYS A 738 -3.02 13.54 10.21
N THR A 739 -2.50 14.77 10.24
CA THR A 739 -1.85 15.39 9.06
C THR A 739 -0.64 14.58 8.62
N ILE A 740 0.23 14.17 9.55
CA ILE A 740 1.39 13.31 9.26
C ILE A 740 0.96 11.98 8.64
N VAL A 741 -0.03 11.29 9.23
CA VAL A 741 -0.50 10.00 8.73
C VAL A 741 -1.05 10.11 7.31
N ILE A 742 -1.89 11.12 7.04
CA ILE A 742 -2.45 11.36 5.71
C ILE A 742 -1.34 11.71 4.72
N TRP A 743 -0.38 12.55 5.11
CA TRP A 743 0.78 12.89 4.28
C TRP A 743 1.60 11.66 3.89
N ILE A 744 1.95 10.81 4.85
CA ILE A 744 2.73 9.59 4.61
C ILE A 744 1.97 8.66 3.65
N ALA A 745 0.70 8.41 3.95
CA ALA A 745 -0.11 7.44 3.22
C ALA A 745 -0.46 7.90 1.79
N SER A 746 -0.51 9.20 1.54
CA SER A 746 -0.86 9.76 0.22
C SER A 746 0.35 10.36 -0.49
N ALA A 747 0.64 11.63 -0.22
CA ALA A 747 1.56 12.45 -0.97
C ALA A 747 3.02 11.99 -0.88
N LEU A 748 3.50 11.54 0.30
CA LEU A 748 4.86 11.02 0.44
C LEU A 748 5.03 9.72 -0.36
N HIS A 749 4.12 8.74 -0.18
CA HIS A 749 4.14 7.50 -0.97
C HIS A 749 4.07 7.79 -2.46
N ALA A 750 3.17 8.66 -2.91
CA ALA A 750 3.06 9.01 -4.31
C ALA A 750 4.38 9.58 -4.88
N ALA A 751 5.04 10.47 -4.14
CA ALA A 751 6.30 11.10 -4.53
C ALA A 751 7.47 10.11 -4.65
N VAL A 752 7.46 9.00 -3.90
CA VAL A 752 8.51 7.96 -3.95
C VAL A 752 8.08 6.70 -4.70
N ASN A 753 6.82 6.57 -5.11
CA ASN A 753 6.30 5.37 -5.77
C ASN A 753 6.12 5.55 -7.29
N PHE A 754 5.35 6.55 -7.74
CA PHE A 754 4.94 6.64 -9.14
C PHE A 754 6.05 7.14 -10.07
N GLY A 755 7.16 7.64 -9.51
CA GLY A 755 8.38 7.95 -10.25
C GLY A 755 9.27 6.74 -10.55
N GLN A 756 8.98 5.55 -9.99
CA GLN A 756 9.86 4.38 -10.13
C GLN A 756 10.06 4.01 -11.60
N TYR A 757 9.00 3.75 -12.37
CA TYR A 757 9.15 3.44 -13.79
C TYR A 757 9.63 4.64 -14.63
N PRO A 758 9.08 5.87 -14.48
CA PRO A 758 9.54 7.04 -15.24
C PRO A 758 11.06 7.29 -15.19
N PHE A 759 11.69 7.15 -14.02
CA PHE A 759 13.12 7.43 -13.81
C PHE A 759 13.99 6.17 -13.75
N ALA A 760 13.53 5.11 -13.09
CA ALA A 760 14.29 3.87 -12.91
C ALA A 760 13.93 2.76 -13.89
N GLY A 761 12.99 3.02 -14.81
CA GLY A 761 12.69 2.11 -15.91
C GLY A 761 13.87 1.85 -16.84
N TYR A 762 14.93 2.67 -16.80
CA TYR A 762 16.20 2.50 -17.52
C TYR A 762 17.37 2.39 -16.53
N LEU A 763 17.95 1.18 -16.41
CA LEU A 763 18.87 0.84 -15.32
C LEU A 763 20.23 1.55 -15.40
N PRO A 764 20.75 2.01 -16.55
CA PRO A 764 21.92 2.86 -16.56
C PRO A 764 21.74 4.17 -15.80
N ASN A 765 20.52 4.73 -15.79
CA ASN A 765 20.20 5.90 -14.98
C ASN A 765 20.09 5.57 -13.49
N ARG A 766 19.35 4.50 -13.16
CA ARG A 766 19.07 4.09 -11.77
C ARG A 766 19.45 2.62 -11.54
N PRO A 767 20.74 2.28 -11.56
CA PRO A 767 21.16 0.91 -11.33
C PRO A 767 20.81 0.48 -9.90
N THR A 768 20.43 -0.78 -9.74
CA THR A 768 20.02 -1.35 -8.45
C THR A 768 21.08 -2.27 -7.86
N LEU A 769 22.05 -2.69 -8.68
CA LEU A 769 23.17 -3.55 -8.32
C LEU A 769 24.47 -2.98 -8.91
N SER A 770 25.57 -3.20 -8.21
CA SER A 770 26.92 -3.11 -8.76
C SER A 770 27.68 -4.40 -8.49
N ARG A 771 28.42 -4.93 -9.48
CA ARG A 771 29.02 -6.28 -9.47
C ARG A 771 30.54 -6.27 -9.46
N ARG A 772 31.16 -5.12 -9.73
CA ARG A 772 32.60 -4.91 -9.74
C ARG A 772 32.94 -3.70 -8.89
N PHE A 773 34.15 -3.68 -8.34
CA PHE A 773 34.74 -2.45 -7.81
C PHE A 773 35.24 -1.57 -8.95
N MET A 774 35.54 -0.30 -8.64
CA MET A 774 36.13 0.62 -9.62
C MET A 774 37.39 -0.03 -10.23
N PRO A 775 37.53 -0.09 -11.56
CA PRO A 775 38.73 -0.63 -12.19
C PRO A 775 39.99 0.17 -11.82
N GLU A 776 41.10 -0.51 -11.60
CA GLU A 776 42.39 0.10 -11.23
C GLU A 776 43.38 0.05 -12.39
N PRO A 777 44.27 1.05 -12.55
CA PRO A 777 45.28 1.05 -13.60
C PRO A 777 46.11 -0.25 -13.63
N GLY A 778 46.25 -0.83 -14.82
CA GLY A 778 47.00 -2.06 -15.04
C GLY A 778 46.21 -3.36 -14.85
N THR A 779 44.90 -3.30 -14.55
CA THR A 779 44.03 -4.49 -14.54
C THR A 779 43.32 -4.70 -15.89
N PRO A 780 42.89 -5.94 -16.21
CA PRO A 780 42.11 -6.21 -17.42
C PRO A 780 40.81 -5.40 -17.50
N GLU A 781 40.18 -5.11 -16.36
CA GLU A 781 38.95 -4.33 -16.30
C GLU A 781 39.19 -2.86 -16.67
N TYR A 782 40.36 -2.31 -16.34
CA TYR A 782 40.73 -0.94 -16.72
C TYR A 782 41.04 -0.84 -18.22
N GLU A 783 41.67 -1.88 -18.79
CA GLU A 783 41.83 -1.98 -20.25
C GLU A 783 40.49 -2.15 -20.98
N GLU A 784 39.54 -2.93 -20.41
CA GLU A 784 38.17 -3.04 -20.92
C GLU A 784 37.45 -1.69 -20.87
N LEU A 785 37.61 -0.92 -19.78
CA LEU A 785 37.06 0.43 -19.66
C LEU A 785 37.61 1.38 -20.73
N ASN A 786 38.88 1.26 -21.08
CA ASN A 786 39.51 2.09 -22.12
C ASN A 786 39.09 1.69 -23.55
N THR A 787 38.97 0.39 -23.81
CA THR A 787 38.71 -0.14 -25.15
C THR A 787 37.23 -0.30 -25.48
N ASN A 788 36.40 -0.57 -24.47
CA ASN A 788 34.96 -0.76 -24.60
C ASN A 788 34.20 -0.24 -23.35
N PRO A 789 34.08 1.10 -23.20
CA PRO A 789 33.55 1.72 -22.00
C PRO A 789 32.09 1.39 -21.68
N GLU A 790 31.23 1.23 -22.70
CA GLU A 790 29.83 0.85 -22.47
C GLU A 790 29.73 -0.55 -21.88
N LYS A 791 30.49 -1.51 -22.45
CA LYS A 791 30.56 -2.88 -21.93
C LYS A 791 31.11 -2.92 -20.52
N ALA A 792 32.15 -2.14 -20.22
CA ALA A 792 32.70 -2.03 -18.88
C ALA A 792 31.67 -1.46 -17.88
N PHE A 793 30.91 -0.45 -18.30
CA PHE A 793 29.82 0.15 -17.50
C PHE A 793 28.70 -0.87 -17.22
N LEU A 794 28.17 -1.52 -18.27
CA LEU A 794 27.08 -2.50 -18.16
C LEU A 794 27.48 -3.74 -17.35
N LYS A 795 28.72 -4.21 -17.50
CA LYS A 795 29.27 -5.29 -16.66
C LYS A 795 29.46 -4.89 -15.19
N THR A 796 29.53 -3.59 -14.90
CA THR A 796 29.65 -3.08 -13.53
C THR A 796 28.28 -2.95 -12.88
N ILE A 797 27.26 -2.47 -13.60
CA ILE A 797 25.90 -2.25 -13.05
C ILE A 797 25.00 -3.49 -13.12
N THR A 798 23.68 -3.32 -12.97
CA THR A 798 22.68 -4.39 -12.95
C THR A 798 22.76 -5.28 -14.20
N PRO A 799 22.92 -6.61 -14.04
CA PRO A 799 22.94 -7.56 -15.15
C PRO A 799 21.56 -7.71 -15.81
N GLN A 800 21.56 -8.16 -17.07
CA GLN A 800 20.36 -8.26 -17.92
C GLN A 800 19.16 -8.94 -17.24
N MET A 801 19.34 -10.11 -16.63
CA MET A 801 18.23 -10.84 -16.00
C MET A 801 17.58 -10.03 -14.86
N GLN A 802 18.40 -9.46 -13.98
CA GLN A 802 17.94 -8.61 -12.87
C GLN A 802 17.35 -7.29 -13.37
N THR A 803 17.84 -6.75 -14.49
CA THR A 803 17.23 -5.60 -15.17
C THR A 803 15.81 -5.93 -15.62
N LEU A 804 15.59 -7.04 -16.33
CA LEU A 804 14.26 -7.43 -16.80
C LEU A 804 13.29 -7.66 -15.63
N LEU A 805 13.73 -8.34 -14.56
CA LEU A 805 12.92 -8.55 -13.35
C LEU A 805 12.62 -7.23 -12.62
N GLY A 806 13.63 -6.37 -12.47
CA GLY A 806 13.51 -5.08 -11.80
C GLY A 806 12.56 -4.14 -12.53
N ILE A 807 12.70 -4.01 -13.86
CA ILE A 807 11.81 -3.19 -14.70
C ILE A 807 10.39 -3.71 -14.62
N SER A 808 10.16 -5.02 -14.76
CA SER A 808 8.81 -5.60 -14.64
C SER A 808 8.17 -5.31 -13.29
N LEU A 809 8.94 -5.36 -12.20
CA LEU A 809 8.46 -5.01 -10.88
C LEU A 809 8.02 -3.55 -10.84
N ILE A 810 8.90 -2.61 -11.15
CA ILE A 810 8.57 -1.18 -11.05
C ILE A 810 7.54 -0.73 -12.09
N GLU A 811 7.38 -1.45 -13.21
CA GLU A 811 6.28 -1.28 -14.15
C GLU A 811 4.94 -1.57 -13.48
N MET A 812 4.84 -2.67 -12.74
CA MET A 812 3.65 -3.02 -11.97
C MET A 812 3.41 -1.99 -10.85
N LEU A 813 4.45 -1.63 -10.10
CA LEU A 813 4.32 -0.74 -8.93
C LEU A 813 3.99 0.72 -9.30
N SER A 814 4.29 1.15 -10.53
CA SER A 814 4.05 2.52 -10.98
C SER A 814 2.71 2.72 -11.69
N ARG A 815 1.85 1.68 -11.77
CA ARG A 815 0.57 1.73 -12.48
C ARG A 815 -0.57 2.08 -11.54
N HIS A 816 -1.38 3.07 -11.92
CA HIS A 816 -2.68 3.31 -11.32
C HIS A 816 -3.72 2.33 -11.87
N THR A 817 -4.55 1.78 -10.98
CA THR A 817 -5.68 0.91 -11.36
C THR A 817 -6.92 1.73 -11.70
N ALA A 818 -7.87 1.14 -12.44
CA ALA A 818 -9.05 1.85 -12.92
C ALA A 818 -9.96 2.39 -11.80
N ASP A 819 -9.89 1.76 -10.63
CA ASP A 819 -10.72 2.01 -9.45
C ASP A 819 -10.00 2.83 -8.37
N GLU A 820 -8.81 3.36 -8.66
CA GLU A 820 -8.02 4.13 -7.69
C GLU A 820 -8.78 5.37 -7.19
N VAL A 821 -8.60 5.70 -5.91
CA VAL A 821 -9.21 6.89 -5.30
C VAL A 821 -8.13 7.85 -4.87
N TYR A 822 -8.16 9.02 -5.50
CA TYR A 822 -7.15 10.05 -5.32
C TYR A 822 -7.43 10.95 -4.11
N LEU A 823 -6.40 11.67 -3.68
CA LEU A 823 -6.48 12.64 -2.61
C LEU A 823 -7.57 13.68 -2.88
N GLY A 824 -8.43 13.91 -1.90
CA GLY A 824 -9.61 14.77 -2.05
C GLY A 824 -10.81 14.09 -2.73
N GLN A 825 -10.76 12.77 -2.91
CA GLN A 825 -11.88 11.93 -3.35
C GLN A 825 -12.25 10.88 -2.28
N ARG A 826 -13.47 10.35 -2.36
CA ARG A 826 -13.93 9.21 -1.53
C ARG A 826 -14.77 8.27 -2.36
N ASP A 827 -14.69 6.98 -2.04
CA ASP A 827 -15.50 5.91 -2.66
C ASP A 827 -17.01 6.09 -2.49
N THR A 828 -17.44 6.83 -1.46
CA THR A 828 -18.85 6.99 -1.12
C THR A 828 -19.14 8.45 -0.76
N PRO A 829 -19.99 9.17 -1.52
CA PRO A 829 -20.33 10.55 -1.23
C PRO A 829 -21.04 10.76 0.12
N GLU A 830 -21.90 9.81 0.53
CA GLU A 830 -22.70 9.88 1.76
C GLU A 830 -21.97 9.27 2.99
N TRP A 831 -20.64 9.39 3.07
CA TRP A 831 -19.82 8.80 4.13
C TRP A 831 -20.11 9.37 5.55
N THR A 832 -20.72 10.56 5.62
CA THR A 832 -21.27 11.17 6.83
C THR A 832 -22.58 11.91 6.50
N ASN A 833 -23.41 12.17 7.51
CA ASN A 833 -24.55 13.11 7.43
C ASN A 833 -24.19 14.53 7.90
N ASP A 834 -22.99 14.73 8.44
CA ASP A 834 -22.58 16.01 8.99
C ASP A 834 -22.18 16.97 7.86
N GLN A 835 -23.00 18.01 7.65
CA GLN A 835 -22.87 18.90 6.50
C GLN A 835 -21.54 19.69 6.48
N GLU A 836 -21.09 20.19 7.64
CA GLU A 836 -19.86 20.99 7.71
C GLU A 836 -18.61 20.19 7.30
N PRO A 837 -18.39 18.95 7.79
CA PRO A 837 -17.35 18.06 7.26
C PRO A 837 -17.43 17.80 5.76
N ILE A 838 -18.62 17.67 5.17
CA ILE A 838 -18.80 17.50 3.72
C ILE A 838 -18.31 18.76 2.98
N LEU A 839 -18.74 19.95 3.43
CA LEU A 839 -18.34 21.22 2.83
C LEU A 839 -16.84 21.49 2.98
N ALA A 840 -16.24 21.12 4.12
CA ALA A 840 -14.80 21.20 4.33
C ALA A 840 -14.05 20.27 3.37
N PHE A 841 -14.59 19.07 3.10
CA PHE A 841 -13.99 18.14 2.14
C PHE A 841 -14.09 18.66 0.69
N GLU A 842 -15.19 19.31 0.33
CA GLU A 842 -15.33 19.98 -0.97
C GLU A 842 -14.33 21.12 -1.15
N ARG A 843 -14.09 21.91 -0.09
CA ARG A 843 -13.04 22.95 -0.09
C ARG A 843 -11.66 22.35 -0.28
N PHE A 844 -11.36 21.24 0.40
CA PHE A 844 -10.12 20.50 0.23
C PHE A 844 -9.91 20.05 -1.22
N GLY A 845 -10.90 19.38 -1.81
CA GLY A 845 -10.85 18.95 -3.21
C GLY A 845 -10.72 20.12 -4.20
N LYS A 846 -11.35 21.26 -3.91
CA LYS A 846 -11.16 22.49 -4.70
C LYS A 846 -9.73 23.02 -4.60
N ARG A 847 -9.18 23.09 -3.38
CA ARG A 847 -7.81 23.56 -3.15
C ARG A 847 -6.79 22.70 -3.88
N LEU A 848 -6.96 21.38 -3.90
CA LEU A 848 -6.10 20.47 -4.64
C LEU A 848 -6.10 20.76 -6.15
N ARG A 849 -7.25 21.03 -6.76
CA ARG A 849 -7.32 21.43 -8.18
C ARG A 849 -6.58 22.74 -8.46
N GLU A 850 -6.72 23.74 -7.59
CA GLU A 850 -5.96 25.00 -7.70
C GLU A 850 -4.44 24.77 -7.60
N ILE A 851 -4.00 23.83 -6.76
CA ILE A 851 -2.59 23.43 -6.66
C ILE A 851 -2.13 22.78 -7.96
N GLU A 852 -2.91 21.86 -8.55
CA GLU A 852 -2.57 21.22 -9.84
C GLU A 852 -2.38 22.24 -10.97
N GLU A 853 -3.26 23.25 -11.04
CA GLU A 853 -3.16 24.35 -12.00
C GLU A 853 -1.87 25.16 -11.79
N LYS A 854 -1.53 25.46 -10.54
CA LYS A 854 -0.28 26.17 -10.19
C LYS A 854 0.96 25.36 -10.58
N ILE A 855 1.00 24.07 -10.25
CA ILE A 855 2.12 23.19 -10.60
C ILE A 855 2.26 23.12 -12.13
N THR A 856 1.14 23.00 -12.86
CA THR A 856 1.15 22.99 -14.33
C THR A 856 1.75 24.27 -14.91
N GLN A 857 1.37 25.43 -14.39
CA GLN A 857 1.95 26.71 -14.81
C GLN A 857 3.46 26.77 -14.52
N MET A 858 3.88 26.31 -13.34
CA MET A 858 5.29 26.30 -12.96
C MET A 858 6.12 25.35 -13.85
N ASN A 859 5.59 24.19 -14.21
CA ASN A 859 6.23 23.23 -15.11
C ASN A 859 6.45 23.80 -16.54
N CYS A 860 5.67 24.79 -16.96
CA CYS A 860 5.82 25.45 -18.26
C CYS A 860 6.68 26.73 -18.21
N ASP A 861 7.06 27.21 -17.02
CA ASP A 861 7.82 28.45 -16.86
C ASP A 861 9.32 28.15 -16.80
N ALA A 862 10.05 28.62 -17.83
CA ALA A 862 11.48 28.42 -18.00
C ALA A 862 12.35 29.06 -16.89
N LYS A 863 11.75 29.89 -16.01
CA LYS A 863 12.40 30.36 -14.79
C LYS A 863 12.74 29.20 -13.84
N TRP A 864 11.90 28.17 -13.78
CA TRP A 864 12.05 27.04 -12.86
C TRP A 864 12.81 25.89 -13.54
N ARG A 865 14.14 25.93 -13.45
CA ARG A 865 15.06 25.06 -14.20
C ARG A 865 15.11 23.62 -13.70
N ASN A 866 14.84 23.37 -12.42
CA ASN A 866 14.93 22.03 -11.82
C ASN A 866 13.68 21.17 -12.12
N ARG A 867 12.61 21.77 -12.65
CA ARG A 867 11.32 21.09 -12.84
C ARG A 867 11.31 20.08 -13.97
N SER A 868 12.07 20.30 -15.04
CA SER A 868 12.10 19.40 -16.21
C SER A 868 13.48 18.83 -16.53
N GLY A 869 14.54 19.59 -16.24
CA GLY A 869 15.91 19.18 -16.51
C GLY A 869 16.24 18.95 -17.99
N PRO A 870 17.45 18.45 -18.28
CA PRO A 870 17.87 18.09 -19.63
C PRO A 870 17.07 16.92 -20.22
N VAL A 871 16.52 16.04 -19.37
CA VAL A 871 15.66 14.91 -19.79
C VAL A 871 14.26 15.35 -20.23
N LYS A 872 13.90 16.62 -20.01
CA LYS A 872 12.60 17.22 -20.37
C LYS A 872 11.38 16.51 -19.74
N VAL A 873 11.55 15.98 -18.53
CA VAL A 873 10.48 15.31 -17.77
C VAL A 873 9.93 16.26 -16.71
N PRO A 874 8.76 16.89 -16.91
CA PRO A 874 8.20 17.81 -15.94
C PRO A 874 7.89 17.11 -14.61
N TYR A 875 8.13 17.79 -13.49
CA TYR A 875 7.83 17.25 -12.17
C TYR A 875 6.32 17.28 -11.89
N THR A 876 5.68 16.11 -11.93
CA THR A 876 4.22 15.94 -11.82
C THR A 876 3.79 15.05 -10.66
N SER A 877 4.71 14.63 -9.78
CA SER A 877 4.43 13.71 -8.67
C SER A 877 3.36 14.20 -7.68
N PHE A 878 3.14 15.51 -7.60
CA PHE A 878 2.11 16.11 -6.75
C PHE A 878 0.87 16.62 -7.51
N TYR A 879 0.64 16.15 -8.73
CA TYR A 879 -0.67 16.33 -9.37
C TYR A 879 -1.67 15.48 -8.59
N PRO A 880 -2.71 16.06 -7.99
CA PRO A 880 -3.66 15.29 -7.18
C PRO A 880 -4.39 14.22 -7.98
N SER A 881 -4.67 14.46 -9.27
CA SER A 881 -5.42 13.55 -10.13
C SER A 881 -4.57 12.83 -11.18
N SER A 882 -5.05 11.66 -11.62
CA SER A 882 -4.39 10.86 -12.66
C SER A 882 -5.37 9.90 -13.33
N GLU A 883 -4.97 9.45 -14.51
CA GLU A 883 -5.63 8.46 -15.33
C GLU A 883 -5.04 7.07 -15.03
N MET A 884 -5.76 6.01 -15.41
CA MET A 884 -5.27 4.64 -15.25
C MET A 884 -3.95 4.41 -16.01
N GLY A 885 -3.03 3.64 -15.43
CA GLY A 885 -1.79 3.19 -16.07
C GLY A 885 -0.53 3.90 -15.59
N LEU A 886 0.51 3.90 -16.44
CA LEU A 886 1.84 4.46 -16.16
C LEU A 886 1.90 5.95 -16.52
N THR A 887 1.47 6.81 -15.61
CA THR A 887 1.37 8.25 -15.88
C THR A 887 2.49 9.06 -15.23
N GLY A 888 3.09 8.57 -14.15
CA GLY A 888 4.12 9.29 -13.37
C GLY A 888 3.56 10.46 -12.55
N LYS A 889 2.23 10.55 -12.40
CA LYS A 889 1.50 11.61 -11.70
C LYS A 889 0.29 11.02 -10.97
N GLY A 890 -0.31 11.75 -10.04
CA GLY A 890 -1.46 11.29 -9.26
C GLY A 890 -1.08 11.01 -7.81
N ILE A 891 -1.91 11.50 -6.88
CA ILE A 891 -1.75 11.23 -5.46
C ILE A 891 -2.92 10.34 -5.01
N PRO A 892 -2.78 9.01 -4.90
CA PRO A 892 -3.76 8.17 -4.24
C PRO A 892 -4.00 8.60 -2.78
N ASN A 893 -5.16 8.24 -2.22
CA ASN A 893 -5.41 8.47 -0.80
C ASN A 893 -4.48 7.65 0.11
N SER A 894 -4.02 6.48 -0.34
CA SER A 894 -3.37 5.47 0.47
C SER A 894 -2.17 4.82 -0.22
N VAL A 895 -1.42 4.04 0.56
CA VAL A 895 -0.37 3.14 0.06
C VAL A 895 -1.06 1.94 -0.59
N SER A 896 -1.41 2.08 -1.87
CA SER A 896 -2.36 1.19 -2.56
C SER A 896 -1.70 0.20 -3.55
N ILE A 897 -0.40 0.33 -3.78
CA ILE A 897 0.43 -0.48 -4.69
C ILE A 897 1.89 -0.52 -4.23
#